data_AF-A0A507F900-F1
#
_entry.id   AF-A0A507F900-F1
#
_cell.length_a   1.000
_cell.length_b   1.000
_cell.length_c   1.000
_cell.angle_alpha   90.00
_cell.angle_beta   90.00
_cell.angle_gamma   90.00
#
_symmetry.space_group_name_H-M   'P 1'
#
loop_
_entity.id
_entity.type
_entity.pdbx_description
1 polymer ?
#
loop_
_entity_poly.entity_id
_entity_poly.type
_entity_poly.pdbx_seq_one_letter_code
_entity_poly.pdbx_strand_id
1 'polypeptide(L)'
;MLLFCPPLLFSSLILGGFPPLLAAEYRSYDGIGNNPGGLASLPQLRAPFSGAWYDNSNPINYTNRIMILERTDPVLSARNVSNQMASAMVGGGPRKNRRMINDLHTMWGAMIGLDYVKTMMNTTNITMSIPRAASGAMATLTRTAVSTSNTHAESLQYRIRAAQHPTPVANPLLAGIKNFTFQRAFTNESAKPERTALNLVTPFLDAGGIYGTNETRARLLRTFIKGKVVLDSDDLPPRVSEMPALDMVGPPPPSLATQLGDQSTRGAPRSEMRVGGDAISNVNTFGFVIVTLFMREHNRLCDRFASEHAEWDDETLYQEARKWVIAFMQRINYYEYLPALTSRVLPAYTGFNASTNPQVTIFNSACILRYGHSEMNDAVERLDERYIPHPRGPILVRDAPFDPDKVLDAGIEPVLRGLVSQVQNQVDWEVTGDLRNWMFGHPAGMPGVDMTALDIQRNRDFGIPPYNDMRESYGLSRAESFQEISSNPRIAATLASMYGSVDRVEACIGGLAEDEWPGCNMGQLLHEGLREQLTRIRDGDKFWYQNEQFTPEDLKVIESTLLRDIIARNTLWKDPPTNVFFSLGAQMSRRNLVDAEHALARNEISKEFLEDFPKMSGAEQAMHLGPAFKLYWSVNVRKGEAEFVVVGRSEVGALALTGWIGVGFEPDDSGMTNADMVFGYALENGTTYIRGARSVANEPPIPYPTDSPGITNASAARIQGFTVLKFTRPLAARPPFNKTLPIARPAKVAYAMNPMYVEPLYHGPERGLANVELVPAYANYHAVTFNSALGIVFTVIGTILLSITLATIYVIITRRMDPIIRRSSPPFLLIILVGVALGYVCIFVWTIPRSDAACKARMWLVGLAYILMFGFATVKNYRIYLVFRGASGSGLSTRAVLLGSIPLLAIEVILLTIWTFVDAPYLSVTSNMVDCWYGSVMPAIVLAYNLLILLCGLYIAVCVRHAYTDYQDSFAIAFSTYNFVMCIIILVPVSVSGRTAVERYVLECIAILLVTTGVLAFFFGAKLWTIYVINRGSIRLSSSFTPEHEYRGSRHWAWSFGSARRNTLRVRNQEEQGVEVTTAANREPKPEEGEAVASSSVISSPTIGQSLMARLFIVNRSAENQSKQTTETEGVI
;
A
#
# COMPACT_ATOMS: atom_id res chain seq x y z
N MET A 1 -32.52 52.07 -48.43
CA MET A 1 -32.06 51.04 -47.48
C MET A 1 -31.52 49.86 -48.28
N LEU A 2 -30.21 49.83 -48.54
CA LEU A 2 -29.47 48.71 -49.13
C LEU A 2 -27.98 49.00 -48.90
N LEU A 3 -27.43 48.59 -47.76
CA LEU A 3 -26.03 48.87 -47.36
C LEU A 3 -25.62 47.99 -46.16
N PHE A 4 -24.31 47.75 -46.05
CA PHE A 4 -23.58 47.09 -44.94
C PHE A 4 -23.82 45.59 -44.67
N CYS A 5 -23.03 44.75 -45.35
CA CYS A 5 -22.09 43.84 -44.65
C CYS A 5 -20.91 43.45 -45.58
N PRO A 6 -19.63 43.75 -45.24
CA PRO A 6 -18.44 43.41 -46.05
C PRO A 6 -17.81 42.04 -45.67
N PRO A 7 -16.85 41.50 -46.47
CA PRO A 7 -16.56 40.06 -46.48
C PRO A 7 -15.39 39.59 -45.57
N LEU A 8 -15.55 38.39 -44.99
CA LEU A 8 -14.49 37.60 -44.32
C LEU A 8 -14.74 36.09 -44.52
N LEU A 9 -14.33 35.51 -45.67
CA LEU A 9 -14.39 34.05 -45.86
C LEU A 9 -13.48 33.48 -46.99
N PHE A 10 -12.40 34.17 -47.37
CA PHE A 10 -11.59 33.79 -48.56
C PHE A 10 -10.05 33.89 -48.39
N SER A 11 -9.54 33.72 -47.17
CA SER A 11 -8.10 33.78 -46.87
C SER A 11 -7.54 32.60 -46.06
N SER A 12 -8.37 31.65 -45.64
CA SER A 12 -8.01 30.55 -44.73
C SER A 12 -7.77 29.19 -45.40
N LEU A 13 -7.36 29.18 -46.68
CA LEU A 13 -7.18 27.97 -47.49
C LEU A 13 -5.75 27.75 -48.02
N ILE A 14 -4.79 28.60 -47.63
CA ILE A 14 -3.35 28.42 -47.90
C ILE A 14 -2.56 28.71 -46.63
N LEU A 15 -2.60 27.77 -45.67
CA LEU A 15 -1.60 27.46 -44.64
C LEU A 15 -2.22 26.34 -43.77
N GLY A 16 -1.58 25.18 -43.69
CA GLY A 16 -2.18 23.99 -43.10
C GLY A 16 -2.23 24.03 -41.57
N GLY A 17 -3.44 24.06 -41.01
CA GLY A 17 -3.71 23.81 -39.59
C GLY A 17 -4.85 22.81 -39.42
N PHE A 18 -4.61 21.71 -38.70
CA PHE A 18 -5.66 20.78 -38.28
C PHE A 18 -6.50 21.41 -37.13
N PRO A 19 -7.78 21.02 -36.97
CA PRO A 19 -8.70 21.69 -36.06
C PRO A 19 -8.42 21.39 -34.57
N PRO A 20 -8.74 22.33 -33.65
CA PRO A 20 -8.31 22.28 -32.25
C PRO A 20 -9.24 21.42 -31.37
N LEU A 21 -9.32 20.11 -31.62
CA LEU A 21 -10.15 19.18 -30.83
C LEU A 21 -9.39 18.43 -29.71
N LEU A 22 -8.11 18.12 -29.89
CA LEU A 22 -7.27 17.44 -28.85
C LEU A 22 -6.77 18.39 -27.74
N ALA A 23 -6.83 19.70 -27.95
CA ALA A 23 -6.26 20.71 -27.06
C ALA A 23 -6.98 20.87 -25.69
N ALA A 24 -8.08 20.13 -25.45
CA ALA A 24 -8.81 20.13 -24.19
C ALA A 24 -8.43 18.96 -23.25
N GLU A 25 -7.88 17.88 -23.82
CA GLU A 25 -7.69 16.58 -23.18
C GLU A 25 -6.30 16.43 -22.54
N TYR A 26 -5.25 16.89 -23.22
CA TYR A 26 -3.86 16.79 -22.76
C TYR A 26 -3.28 18.14 -22.34
N ARG A 27 -2.28 18.12 -21.44
CA ARG A 27 -1.58 19.31 -20.97
C ARG A 27 -0.74 19.92 -22.10
N SER A 28 -0.85 21.24 -22.29
CA SER A 28 0.06 22.05 -23.11
C SER A 28 1.52 21.99 -22.61
N TYR A 29 2.47 22.54 -23.36
CA TYR A 29 3.89 22.64 -22.96
C TYR A 29 4.20 23.95 -22.21
N ASP A 30 3.38 24.97 -22.38
CA ASP A 30 3.51 26.30 -21.76
C ASP A 30 2.55 26.50 -20.57
N GLY A 31 1.78 25.47 -20.21
CA GLY A 31 0.78 25.48 -19.14
C GLY A 31 -0.54 26.19 -19.49
N ILE A 32 -0.69 26.78 -20.68
CA ILE A 32 -1.95 27.43 -21.10
C ILE A 32 -3.10 26.41 -21.08
N GLY A 33 -4.27 26.82 -20.57
CA GLY A 33 -5.45 25.96 -20.44
C GLY A 33 -5.52 25.13 -19.16
N ASN A 34 -4.52 25.22 -18.26
CA ASN A 34 -4.57 24.57 -16.95
C ASN A 34 -5.66 25.21 -16.04
N ASN A 35 -5.66 26.54 -15.92
CA ASN A 35 -6.65 27.28 -15.11
C ASN A 35 -7.84 27.77 -15.97
N PRO A 36 -9.08 27.27 -15.76
CA PRO A 36 -10.26 27.68 -16.54
C PRO A 36 -11.09 28.82 -15.89
N GLY A 37 -10.78 29.20 -14.64
CA GLY A 37 -11.56 30.15 -13.85
C GLY A 37 -11.10 31.61 -13.99
N GLY A 38 -11.33 32.41 -12.94
CA GLY A 38 -10.88 33.82 -12.89
C GLY A 38 -9.35 34.03 -12.97
N LEU A 39 -8.58 32.94 -12.89
CA LEU A 39 -7.13 32.92 -13.08
C LEU A 39 -6.70 32.50 -14.50
N ALA A 40 -7.63 32.29 -15.44
CA ALA A 40 -7.33 31.88 -16.82
C ALA A 40 -6.47 32.90 -17.60
N SER A 41 -6.45 34.17 -17.17
CA SER A 41 -5.58 35.22 -17.73
C SER A 41 -4.21 35.30 -17.05
N LEU A 42 -3.90 34.46 -16.06
CA LEU A 42 -2.54 34.37 -15.53
C LEU A 42 -1.63 33.71 -16.58
N PRO A 43 -0.51 34.34 -16.98
CA PRO A 43 0.52 33.61 -17.73
C PRO A 43 1.01 32.44 -16.87
N GLN A 44 1.24 31.29 -17.50
CA GLN A 44 1.80 30.11 -16.82
C GLN A 44 3.30 30.02 -17.10
N LEU A 45 3.70 30.14 -18.37
CA LEU A 45 5.09 30.34 -18.80
C LEU A 45 5.48 31.82 -18.78
N ARG A 46 6.74 32.15 -18.40
CA ARG A 46 7.28 33.54 -18.32
C ARG A 46 6.50 34.47 -17.38
N ALA A 47 5.82 33.87 -16.40
CA ALA A 47 5.06 34.60 -15.39
C ALA A 47 5.98 35.33 -14.39
N PRO A 48 5.58 36.49 -13.84
CA PRO A 48 6.20 37.03 -12.65
C PRO A 48 6.06 36.06 -11.47
N PHE A 49 7.13 35.86 -10.69
CA PHE A 49 7.02 35.13 -9.42
C PHE A 49 5.99 35.78 -8.50
N SER A 50 5.24 34.98 -7.74
CA SER A 50 4.31 35.50 -6.75
C SER A 50 5.07 36.05 -5.53
N GLY A 51 4.54 37.12 -4.93
CA GLY A 51 5.01 37.60 -3.63
C GLY A 51 3.94 37.37 -2.58
N ALA A 52 4.13 36.39 -1.70
CA ALA A 52 3.31 36.18 -0.50
C ALA A 52 3.51 37.28 0.58
N TRP A 53 4.24 38.34 0.23
CA TRP A 53 4.75 39.41 1.09
C TRP A 53 4.27 40.80 0.62
N TYR A 54 3.56 40.88 -0.51
CA TYR A 54 2.97 42.12 -1.03
C TYR A 54 1.67 42.45 -0.29
N ASP A 55 1.77 42.82 0.98
CA ASP A 55 0.76 43.69 1.56
C ASP A 55 0.79 45.04 0.83
N ASN A 56 -0.33 45.39 0.20
CA ASN A 56 -0.48 46.62 -0.57
C ASN A 56 -0.53 47.87 0.34
N SER A 57 -0.53 47.71 1.67
CA SER A 57 -0.59 48.81 2.63
C SER A 57 0.65 49.73 2.61
N ASN A 58 1.84 49.21 2.26
CA ASN A 58 3.09 49.99 2.40
C ASN A 58 4.18 49.66 1.36
N PRO A 59 4.00 50.01 0.07
CA PRO A 59 4.99 49.76 -1.00
C PRO A 59 6.29 50.59 -0.88
N ILE A 60 6.44 51.47 0.11
CA ILE A 60 7.47 52.52 0.15
C ILE A 60 8.70 52.11 0.97
N ASN A 61 9.43 51.08 0.55
CA ASN A 61 10.88 50.96 0.87
C ASN A 61 11.71 49.93 0.09
N TYR A 62 11.11 49.12 -0.79
CA TYR A 62 11.76 47.97 -1.45
C TYR A 62 13.11 48.34 -2.11
N THR A 63 13.13 49.38 -2.96
CA THR A 63 14.32 49.85 -3.69
C THR A 63 15.44 50.36 -2.77
N ASN A 64 15.10 50.91 -1.59
CA ASN A 64 16.09 51.38 -0.62
C ASN A 64 16.69 50.22 0.17
N ARG A 65 15.88 49.25 0.62
CA ARG A 65 16.37 48.05 1.33
C ARG A 65 17.41 47.29 0.49
N ILE A 66 17.19 47.17 -0.83
CA ILE A 66 18.11 46.53 -1.78
C ILE A 66 19.50 47.19 -1.78
N MET A 67 19.60 48.52 -1.89
CA MET A 67 20.92 49.18 -2.01
C MET A 67 21.66 49.41 -0.69
N ILE A 68 20.96 49.48 0.45
CA ILE A 68 21.59 49.80 1.75
C ILE A 68 22.47 48.65 2.28
N LEU A 69 22.09 47.38 2.03
CA LEU A 69 22.90 46.22 2.44
C LEU A 69 24.10 45.95 1.51
N GLU A 70 24.05 46.39 0.24
CA GLU A 70 25.09 46.04 -0.74
C GLU A 70 26.37 46.89 -0.67
N ARG A 71 26.29 48.16 -0.23
CA ARG A 71 27.31 49.16 -0.61
C ARG A 71 28.24 49.65 0.50
N THR A 72 27.92 49.45 1.78
CA THR A 72 28.65 50.12 2.89
C THR A 72 29.11 49.23 4.04
N ASP A 73 28.61 48.01 4.19
CA ASP A 73 28.97 47.11 5.30
C ASP A 73 29.93 45.99 4.83
N PRO A 74 31.22 45.99 5.23
CA PRO A 74 32.15 44.93 4.85
C PRO A 74 31.83 43.59 5.49
N VAL A 75 31.23 43.58 6.68
CA VAL A 75 30.93 42.36 7.46
C VAL A 75 29.81 41.58 6.78
N LEU A 76 28.78 42.28 6.29
CA LEU A 76 27.66 41.71 5.57
C LEU A 76 27.88 41.55 4.05
N SER A 77 29.12 41.64 3.56
CA SER A 77 29.42 41.29 2.17
C SER A 77 29.12 39.80 1.91
N ALA A 78 28.49 39.46 0.78
CA ALA A 78 27.98 38.11 0.52
C ALA A 78 29.06 37.01 0.62
N ARG A 79 30.29 37.29 0.17
CA ARG A 79 31.45 36.40 0.33
C ARG A 79 31.91 36.28 1.79
N ASN A 80 31.74 37.29 2.64
CA ASN A 80 32.11 37.18 4.07
C ASN A 80 31.08 36.40 4.89
N VAL A 81 29.78 36.64 4.67
CA VAL A 81 28.70 35.81 5.24
C VAL A 81 28.89 34.35 4.81
N SER A 82 29.08 34.15 3.49
CA SER A 82 29.47 32.86 2.92
C SER A 82 30.70 32.26 3.62
N ASN A 83 31.79 33.00 3.85
CA ASN A 83 32.99 32.46 4.52
C ASN A 83 32.73 31.90 5.94
N GLN A 84 31.68 32.33 6.65
CA GLN A 84 31.28 31.73 7.93
C GLN A 84 30.54 30.40 7.75
N MET A 85 29.84 30.24 6.62
CA MET A 85 29.13 29.03 6.16
C MET A 85 30.07 27.97 5.54
N ALA A 86 31.38 28.04 5.83
CA ALA A 86 32.35 27.08 5.32
C ALA A 86 32.43 25.85 6.21
N SER A 87 32.11 24.67 5.67
CA SER A 87 32.02 23.47 6.50
C SER A 87 33.33 23.09 7.19
N ALA A 88 33.27 22.87 8.50
CA ALA A 88 34.45 22.82 9.35
C ALA A 88 35.05 21.40 9.45
N MET A 89 35.95 21.03 8.53
CA MET A 89 36.76 19.79 8.59
C MET A 89 37.76 19.72 9.76
N VAL A 90 37.53 20.44 10.86
CA VAL A 90 38.41 20.50 12.03
C VAL A 90 37.67 20.00 13.28
N GLY A 91 37.84 18.70 13.57
CA GLY A 91 37.57 18.10 14.87
C GLY A 91 36.14 17.61 15.16
N GLY A 92 35.20 17.71 14.22
CA GLY A 92 33.77 17.41 14.45
C GLY A 92 33.20 16.12 13.84
N GLY A 93 34.01 15.32 13.13
CA GLY A 93 33.50 14.25 12.26
C GLY A 93 32.83 14.79 10.98
N PRO A 94 32.23 13.93 10.13
CA PRO A 94 31.61 14.35 8.89
C PRO A 94 30.15 14.80 9.12
N ARG A 95 29.72 15.89 8.44
CA ARG A 95 28.38 16.53 8.52
C ARG A 95 27.27 15.71 7.80
N LYS A 96 27.28 14.39 7.96
CA LYS A 96 26.38 13.47 7.27
C LYS A 96 24.95 13.57 7.78
N ASN A 97 24.02 13.31 6.87
CA ASN A 97 22.60 13.40 7.13
C ASN A 97 22.14 12.44 8.24
N ARG A 98 21.59 12.98 9.35
CA ARG A 98 21.14 12.19 10.51
C ARG A 98 20.02 11.21 10.15
N ARG A 99 19.26 11.50 9.11
CA ARG A 99 18.13 10.66 8.64
C ARG A 99 18.58 9.64 7.57
N MET A 100 19.87 9.51 7.31
CA MET A 100 20.48 8.59 6.32
C MET A 100 19.96 8.79 4.89
N ILE A 101 19.48 10.00 4.56
CA ILE A 101 19.12 10.40 3.20
C ILE A 101 20.39 10.36 2.32
N ASN A 102 20.26 10.07 1.03
CA ASN A 102 21.39 9.88 0.10
C ASN A 102 21.49 10.96 -0.99
N ASP A 103 22.60 11.00 -1.73
CA ASP A 103 22.81 12.03 -2.77
C ASP A 103 21.82 11.92 -3.95
N LEU A 104 21.13 10.78 -4.17
CA LEU A 104 20.04 10.72 -5.16
C LEU A 104 18.88 11.64 -4.78
N HIS A 105 18.61 11.83 -3.48
CA HIS A 105 17.64 12.81 -3.00
C HIS A 105 18.08 14.24 -3.37
N THR A 106 19.34 14.62 -3.08
CA THR A 106 19.91 15.91 -3.50
C THR A 106 19.75 16.13 -5.01
N MET A 107 20.02 15.11 -5.84
CA MET A 107 19.87 15.22 -7.30
C MET A 107 18.43 15.28 -7.78
N TRP A 108 17.50 14.58 -7.12
CA TRP A 108 16.07 14.66 -7.40
C TRP A 108 15.53 16.06 -7.07
N GLY A 109 15.91 16.62 -5.92
CA GLY A 109 15.57 17.99 -5.54
C GLY A 109 16.09 19.03 -6.54
N ALA A 110 17.35 18.89 -6.97
CA ALA A 110 17.93 19.74 -8.01
C ALA A 110 17.24 19.57 -9.39
N MET A 111 16.77 18.36 -9.72
CA MET A 111 16.00 18.12 -10.94
C MET A 111 14.62 18.80 -10.88
N ILE A 112 13.83 18.45 -9.86
CA ILE A 112 12.46 18.94 -9.70
C ILE A 112 12.42 20.45 -9.51
N GLY A 113 13.35 21.04 -8.75
CA GLY A 113 13.44 22.50 -8.59
C GLY A 113 13.56 23.25 -9.91
N LEU A 114 14.19 22.68 -10.93
CA LEU A 114 14.33 23.27 -12.27
C LEU A 114 13.17 22.94 -13.23
N ASP A 115 12.27 22.02 -12.86
CA ASP A 115 11.04 21.74 -13.61
C ASP A 115 10.03 22.90 -13.46
N TYR A 116 9.89 23.44 -12.24
CA TYR A 116 8.95 24.52 -11.92
C TYR A 116 9.58 25.89 -11.58
N VAL A 117 10.92 26.00 -11.48
CA VAL A 117 11.61 27.30 -11.27
C VAL A 117 12.83 27.50 -12.17
N LYS A 118 12.82 28.59 -12.95
CA LYS A 118 13.98 29.03 -13.74
C LYS A 118 14.00 30.55 -13.93
N THR A 119 15.05 31.23 -13.46
CA THR A 119 15.15 32.70 -13.51
C THR A 119 15.93 33.19 -14.74
N MET A 120 15.45 34.25 -15.40
CA MET A 120 16.18 34.95 -16.48
C MET A 120 17.20 35.96 -15.93
N MET A 121 18.42 35.98 -16.47
CA MET A 121 19.42 37.02 -16.24
C MET A 121 19.38 38.09 -17.34
N ASN A 122 19.73 39.34 -17.04
CA ASN A 122 19.68 40.43 -18.02
C ASN A 122 20.89 40.38 -18.98
N THR A 123 20.71 39.83 -20.18
CA THR A 123 21.77 39.60 -21.17
C THR A 123 21.95 40.77 -22.15
N THR A 124 22.37 41.93 -21.64
CA THR A 124 22.86 43.03 -22.48
C THR A 124 24.34 42.83 -22.84
N ASN A 125 24.66 42.91 -24.14
CA ASN A 125 25.96 42.67 -24.79
C ASN A 125 27.22 42.83 -23.92
N ILE A 126 28.03 41.76 -23.88
CA ILE A 126 29.37 41.73 -23.28
C ILE A 126 30.23 42.82 -23.93
N THR A 127 30.69 43.79 -23.12
CA THR A 127 31.68 44.80 -23.53
C THR A 127 32.86 44.71 -22.58
N MET A 128 33.96 44.08 -23.00
CA MET A 128 35.16 43.92 -22.16
C MET A 128 35.94 45.24 -22.04
N SER A 129 35.61 46.06 -21.04
CA SER A 129 36.39 47.25 -20.70
C SER A 129 37.61 46.88 -19.83
N ILE A 130 38.72 46.48 -20.47
CA ILE A 130 40.00 46.27 -19.78
C ILE A 130 40.49 47.64 -19.23
N PRO A 131 40.75 47.77 -17.91
CA PRO A 131 41.39 48.97 -17.39
C PRO A 131 42.83 49.06 -17.90
N ARG A 132 43.11 50.03 -18.77
CA ARG A 132 44.49 50.35 -19.18
C ARG A 132 45.34 50.64 -17.95
N ALA A 133 46.42 49.92 -17.77
CA ALA A 133 47.57 50.46 -17.07
C ALA A 133 48.11 51.66 -17.86
N ALA A 134 48.38 52.78 -17.19
CA ALA A 134 49.44 53.67 -17.64
C ALA A 134 50.78 52.97 -17.31
N SER A 135 51.82 53.05 -18.14
CA SER A 135 52.10 54.03 -19.21
C SER A 135 52.91 53.42 -20.36
N GLY A 136 52.98 54.12 -21.50
CA GLY A 136 54.03 53.91 -22.52
C GLY A 136 53.55 53.56 -23.94
N ALA A 137 54.04 54.34 -24.91
CA ALA A 137 54.03 54.09 -26.36
C ALA A 137 52.67 54.07 -27.12
N MET A 138 52.76 54.22 -28.44
CA MET A 138 51.62 54.47 -29.36
C MET A 138 51.28 53.27 -30.23
N ALA A 139 49.98 53.09 -30.52
CA ALA A 139 49.47 52.57 -31.78
C ALA A 139 48.01 53.05 -31.97
N THR A 140 47.56 53.25 -33.21
CA THR A 140 46.33 54.00 -33.51
C THR A 140 45.15 53.12 -33.93
N LEU A 141 43.94 53.58 -33.58
CA LEU A 141 42.62 53.05 -33.91
C LEU A 141 42.41 52.72 -35.40
N THR A 142 41.55 51.73 -35.69
CA THR A 142 40.22 52.01 -36.29
C THR A 142 39.31 50.78 -36.39
N ARG A 143 38.11 50.86 -35.80
CA ARG A 143 36.85 50.55 -36.52
C ARG A 143 35.68 51.34 -35.92
N THR A 144 34.63 51.51 -36.72
CA THR A 144 33.52 52.45 -36.54
C THR A 144 32.44 52.00 -35.55
N ALA A 145 31.74 52.98 -34.98
CA ALA A 145 30.62 52.78 -34.06
C ALA A 145 29.29 52.52 -34.78
N VAL A 146 28.32 51.92 -34.05
CA VAL A 146 26.90 51.90 -34.41
C VAL A 146 26.06 52.35 -33.21
N SER A 147 25.12 53.25 -33.50
CA SER A 147 24.10 53.91 -32.66
C SER A 147 23.82 53.37 -31.24
N THR A 148 23.86 54.28 -30.25
CA THR A 148 23.24 54.09 -28.93
C THR A 148 21.73 54.33 -28.95
N SER A 149 20.98 53.49 -28.23
CA SER A 149 19.63 53.80 -27.72
C SER A 149 19.48 53.19 -26.32
N ASN A 150 18.84 53.91 -25.39
CA ASN A 150 19.02 53.67 -23.96
C ASN A 150 18.03 52.65 -23.35
N THR A 151 18.57 51.64 -22.68
CA THR A 151 18.03 51.05 -21.44
C THR A 151 19.21 50.74 -20.50
N HIS A 152 19.06 50.96 -19.19
CA HIS A 152 20.19 50.88 -18.26
C HIS A 152 20.50 49.44 -17.81
N ALA A 153 21.56 48.87 -18.38
CA ALA A 153 22.14 47.61 -17.93
C ALA A 153 22.82 47.74 -16.55
N GLU A 154 22.07 47.53 -15.47
CA GLU A 154 22.62 47.47 -14.10
C GLU A 154 23.47 46.19 -13.88
N SER A 155 24.73 46.23 -14.32
CA SER A 155 25.74 45.27 -13.86
C SER A 155 26.26 45.67 -12.47
N LEU A 156 26.03 44.83 -11.46
CA LEU A 156 26.58 45.04 -10.12
C LEU A 156 27.91 44.28 -9.99
N GLN A 157 28.99 45.04 -9.79
CA GLN A 157 30.31 44.50 -9.44
C GLN A 157 30.50 44.58 -7.93
N TYR A 158 30.78 43.45 -7.31
CA TYR A 158 30.88 43.34 -5.85
C TYR A 158 32.34 43.25 -5.41
N ARG A 159 32.74 44.10 -4.47
CA ARG A 159 34.10 44.13 -3.92
C ARG A 159 34.31 43.05 -2.87
N ILE A 160 35.29 42.20 -3.13
CA ILE A 160 35.96 41.34 -2.14
C ILE A 160 37.05 42.19 -1.48
N ARG A 161 37.01 42.34 -0.15
CA ARG A 161 38.24 42.60 0.60
C ARG A 161 38.87 41.27 0.97
N ALA A 162 40.19 41.15 0.84
CA ALA A 162 40.93 40.11 1.54
C ALA A 162 40.63 40.24 3.04
N ALA A 163 40.32 39.11 3.69
CA ALA A 163 39.93 39.11 5.09
C ALA A 163 41.09 39.62 5.97
N GLN A 164 40.78 40.45 6.98
CA GLN A 164 41.78 40.91 7.95
C GLN A 164 42.19 39.82 8.96
N HIS A 165 41.59 38.63 8.87
CA HIS A 165 41.97 37.43 9.59
C HIS A 165 42.26 36.29 8.60
N PRO A 166 43.32 35.49 8.80
CA PRO A 166 43.68 34.40 7.91
C PRO A 166 42.67 33.25 8.04
N THR A 167 41.75 33.14 7.09
CA THR A 167 40.95 31.92 6.93
C THR A 167 41.85 30.83 6.35
N PRO A 168 41.88 29.60 6.92
CA PRO A 168 42.83 28.56 6.51
C PRO A 168 42.58 27.98 5.11
N VAL A 169 41.50 28.39 4.44
CA VAL A 169 41.12 27.98 3.08
C VAL A 169 41.27 29.14 2.07
N ALA A 170 41.98 30.22 2.43
CA ALA A 170 42.30 31.31 1.52
C ALA A 170 43.33 30.87 0.47
N ASN A 171 42.85 30.29 -0.63
CA ASN A 171 43.68 29.92 -1.79
C ASN A 171 44.54 31.14 -2.24
N PRO A 172 45.88 31.04 -2.29
CA PRO A 172 46.74 32.14 -2.72
C PRO A 172 46.38 32.73 -4.10
N LEU A 173 45.82 31.93 -5.00
CA LEU A 173 45.36 32.39 -6.32
C LEU A 173 44.13 33.32 -6.25
N LEU A 174 43.31 33.22 -5.19
CA LEU A 174 42.20 34.15 -4.95
C LEU A 174 42.67 35.51 -4.41
N ALA A 175 43.87 35.61 -3.82
CA ALA A 175 44.32 36.81 -3.10
C ALA A 175 44.49 38.06 -4.00
N GLY A 176 44.63 37.88 -5.32
CA GLY A 176 44.68 38.97 -6.30
C GLY A 176 43.31 39.46 -6.78
N ILE A 177 42.25 38.66 -6.63
CA ILE A 177 40.94 38.92 -7.24
C ILE A 177 40.11 39.79 -6.30
N LYS A 178 39.84 41.03 -6.73
CA LYS A 178 39.18 42.04 -5.88
C LYS A 178 37.66 42.17 -6.12
N ASN A 179 37.15 41.69 -7.25
CA ASN A 179 35.72 41.72 -7.55
C ASN A 179 35.26 40.38 -8.15
N PHE A 180 34.01 39.98 -7.86
CA PHE A 180 33.24 39.08 -8.72
C PHE A 180 32.16 39.88 -9.46
N THR A 181 31.85 39.47 -10.70
CA THR A 181 30.77 40.04 -11.52
C THR A 181 29.50 39.20 -11.36
N PHE A 182 28.38 39.82 -11.00
CA PHE A 182 27.08 39.15 -10.92
C PHE A 182 26.06 39.92 -11.78
N GLN A 183 25.22 39.17 -12.49
CA GLN A 183 24.17 39.75 -13.34
C GLN A 183 22.84 39.72 -12.58
N ARG A 184 22.22 40.91 -12.49
CA ARG A 184 20.86 41.07 -11.96
C ARG A 184 19.85 40.28 -12.81
N ALA A 185 18.77 39.85 -12.18
CA ALA A 185 17.69 39.20 -12.88
C ALA A 185 17.00 40.17 -13.84
N PHE A 186 16.50 39.61 -14.95
CA PHE A 186 15.65 40.33 -15.89
C PHE A 186 14.25 40.52 -15.28
N THR A 187 13.73 41.73 -15.38
CA THR A 187 12.44 42.15 -14.81
C THR A 187 11.70 42.99 -15.84
N ASN A 188 10.37 42.83 -15.93
CA ASN A 188 9.58 43.56 -16.91
C ASN A 188 9.30 45.01 -16.44
N GLU A 189 10.20 45.93 -16.80
CA GLU A 189 10.13 47.36 -16.46
C GLU A 189 8.84 48.07 -16.92
N SER A 190 8.05 47.45 -17.79
CA SER A 190 6.76 48.01 -18.26
C SER A 190 5.59 47.76 -17.30
N ALA A 191 5.77 46.96 -16.24
CA ALA A 191 4.67 46.46 -15.40
C ALA A 191 4.86 46.78 -13.91
N LYS A 192 4.27 47.91 -13.47
CA LYS A 192 4.28 48.44 -12.08
C LYS A 192 5.66 48.89 -11.54
N PRO A 193 5.71 49.71 -10.48
CA PRO A 193 6.97 50.16 -9.86
C PRO A 193 7.74 49.09 -9.06
N GLU A 194 7.31 47.83 -9.09
CA GLU A 194 7.83 46.75 -8.24
C GLU A 194 8.68 45.77 -9.05
N ARG A 195 10.00 45.75 -8.78
CA ARG A 195 10.97 44.94 -9.52
C ARG A 195 10.78 43.44 -9.27
N THR A 196 9.94 42.80 -10.08
CA THR A 196 9.63 41.36 -10.01
C THR A 196 10.30 40.60 -11.16
N ALA A 197 10.96 39.49 -10.85
CA ALA A 197 11.60 38.61 -11.83
C ALA A 197 10.62 37.59 -12.44
N LEU A 198 10.96 37.08 -13.63
CA LEU A 198 10.14 36.14 -14.38
C LEU A 198 10.61 34.69 -14.22
N ASN A 199 9.65 33.77 -14.05
CA ASN A 199 9.84 32.33 -14.12
C ASN A 199 9.76 31.83 -15.56
N LEU A 200 10.84 31.27 -16.10
CA LEU A 200 10.97 30.85 -17.50
C LEU A 200 10.39 29.46 -17.82
N VAL A 201 9.90 28.75 -16.81
CA VAL A 201 9.19 27.46 -16.93
C VAL A 201 7.75 27.61 -16.43
N THR A 202 6.95 26.53 -16.48
CA THR A 202 5.59 26.52 -15.90
C THR A 202 5.71 26.50 -14.35
N PRO A 203 4.63 26.80 -13.59
CA PRO A 203 4.65 26.63 -12.13
C PRO A 203 4.39 25.17 -11.68
N PHE A 204 4.26 24.22 -12.61
CA PHE A 204 3.78 22.87 -12.33
C PHE A 204 4.93 21.84 -12.36
N LEU A 205 4.69 20.66 -11.77
CA LEU A 205 5.54 19.50 -12.04
C LEU A 205 4.96 18.76 -13.25
N ASP A 206 5.44 19.13 -14.43
CA ASP A 206 4.96 18.60 -15.73
C ASP A 206 6.05 18.10 -16.67
N ALA A 207 7.21 17.77 -16.10
CA ALA A 207 8.33 17.14 -16.78
C ALA A 207 8.87 17.98 -17.96
N GLY A 208 8.82 19.30 -17.82
CA GLY A 208 9.50 20.26 -18.70
C GLY A 208 11.01 19.99 -18.83
N GLY A 209 11.64 19.41 -17.81
CA GLY A 209 13.03 18.91 -17.89
C GLY A 209 13.26 17.77 -18.89
N ILE A 210 12.21 17.04 -19.30
CA ILE A 210 12.23 15.92 -20.26
C ILE A 210 11.60 16.31 -21.60
N TYR A 211 10.43 16.95 -21.59
CA TYR A 211 9.67 17.28 -22.81
C TYR A 211 9.88 18.71 -23.32
N GLY A 212 10.34 19.62 -22.46
CA GLY A 212 10.52 21.04 -22.77
C GLY A 212 9.24 21.88 -22.62
N THR A 213 9.42 23.16 -22.33
CA THR A 213 8.32 24.10 -22.02
C THR A 213 7.76 24.83 -23.25
N ASN A 214 7.96 24.28 -24.45
CA ASN A 214 7.37 24.79 -25.69
C ASN A 214 7.30 23.70 -26.75
N GLU A 215 6.31 23.80 -27.63
CA GLU A 215 6.02 22.81 -28.66
C GLU A 215 7.20 22.59 -29.63
N THR A 216 7.94 23.65 -30.01
CA THR A 216 9.11 23.52 -30.91
C THR A 216 10.17 22.58 -30.34
N ARG A 217 10.47 22.69 -29.03
CA ARG A 217 11.42 21.80 -28.36
C ARG A 217 10.87 20.39 -28.20
N ALA A 218 9.60 20.24 -27.83
CA ALA A 218 8.96 18.94 -27.70
C ALA A 218 8.91 18.17 -29.05
N ARG A 219 8.58 18.85 -30.15
CA ARG A 219 8.60 18.29 -31.51
C ARG A 219 10.00 17.84 -31.93
N LEU A 220 11.05 18.62 -31.63
CA LEU A 220 12.43 18.26 -31.95
C LEU A 220 12.98 17.09 -31.10
N LEU A 221 12.39 16.83 -29.93
CA LEU A 221 12.70 15.67 -29.09
C LEU A 221 11.90 14.41 -29.45
N ARG A 222 11.01 14.45 -30.46
CA ARG A 222 10.20 13.31 -30.93
C ARG A 222 10.77 12.66 -32.19
N THR A 223 10.61 11.36 -32.28
CA THR A 223 10.88 10.57 -33.50
C THR A 223 9.78 10.68 -34.56
N PHE A 224 8.55 11.01 -34.13
CA PHE A 224 7.30 10.82 -34.89
C PHE A 224 7.11 9.38 -35.40
N ILE A 225 7.65 8.40 -34.67
CA ILE A 225 7.48 6.97 -34.90
C ILE A 225 7.08 6.30 -33.57
N LYS A 226 5.84 5.77 -33.52
CA LYS A 226 5.25 5.09 -32.35
C LYS A 226 5.25 5.92 -31.06
N GLY A 227 5.11 7.24 -31.18
CA GLY A 227 5.04 8.20 -30.08
C GLY A 227 6.35 8.40 -29.33
N LYS A 228 7.49 7.91 -29.83
CA LYS A 228 8.75 7.89 -29.06
C LYS A 228 9.50 9.21 -29.02
N VAL A 229 10.19 9.47 -27.90
CA VAL A 229 11.25 10.48 -27.83
C VAL A 229 12.57 9.93 -28.41
N VAL A 230 13.40 10.83 -28.95
CA VAL A 230 14.69 10.46 -29.54
C VAL A 230 15.70 10.10 -28.45
N LEU A 231 16.41 8.99 -28.67
CA LEU A 231 17.62 8.57 -27.97
C LEU A 231 18.68 8.21 -29.02
N ASP A 232 19.95 8.22 -28.66
CA ASP A 232 21.07 7.84 -29.55
C ASP A 232 21.23 6.30 -29.63
N SER A 233 22.28 5.83 -30.31
CA SER A 233 22.59 4.39 -30.45
C SER A 233 22.86 3.67 -29.13
N ASP A 234 23.19 4.42 -28.08
CA ASP A 234 23.61 3.91 -26.77
C ASP A 234 22.44 4.00 -25.75
N ASP A 235 21.22 4.30 -26.25
CA ASP A 235 19.99 4.52 -25.49
C ASP A 235 20.10 5.72 -24.52
N LEU A 236 20.81 6.77 -24.93
CA LEU A 236 21.05 8.01 -24.17
C LEU A 236 20.36 9.22 -24.81
N PRO A 237 20.09 10.31 -24.06
CA PRO A 237 19.61 11.57 -24.64
C PRO A 237 20.53 12.06 -25.77
N PRO A 238 20.00 12.52 -26.91
CA PRO A 238 20.78 12.83 -28.12
C PRO A 238 21.81 13.95 -27.91
N ARG A 239 22.82 14.00 -28.78
CA ARG A 239 23.89 15.01 -28.75
C ARG A 239 23.45 16.31 -29.45
N VAL A 240 24.06 17.43 -29.09
CA VAL A 240 23.87 18.71 -29.81
C VAL A 240 24.38 18.63 -31.26
N SER A 241 25.36 17.78 -31.57
CA SER A 241 25.80 17.48 -32.94
C SER A 241 24.73 16.79 -33.79
N GLU A 242 23.90 15.96 -33.17
CA GLU A 242 22.74 15.29 -33.80
C GLU A 242 21.53 16.22 -33.88
N MET A 243 21.41 17.19 -32.96
CA MET A 243 20.30 18.13 -32.85
C MET A 243 20.73 19.62 -32.82
N PRO A 244 21.47 20.13 -33.83
CA PRO A 244 22.02 21.50 -33.80
C PRO A 244 20.97 22.61 -33.83
N ALA A 245 19.70 22.28 -34.15
CA ALA A 245 18.58 23.21 -34.07
C ALA A 245 18.13 23.54 -32.63
N LEU A 246 18.55 22.77 -31.62
CA LEU A 246 18.16 22.95 -30.21
C LEU A 246 19.13 23.85 -29.44
N ASP A 247 19.36 25.06 -29.96
CA ASP A 247 20.34 26.07 -29.53
C ASP A 247 20.05 26.75 -28.16
N MET A 248 19.54 25.99 -27.18
CA MET A 248 19.30 26.44 -25.79
C MET A 248 20.19 25.76 -24.75
N VAL A 249 21.08 24.84 -25.13
CA VAL A 249 22.20 24.49 -24.26
C VAL A 249 23.14 25.71 -24.27
N GLY A 250 23.04 26.59 -23.28
CA GLY A 250 23.93 27.75 -23.18
C GLY A 250 25.41 27.31 -23.14
N PRO A 251 26.36 28.13 -23.63
CA PRO A 251 27.76 27.87 -23.37
C PRO A 251 28.00 27.82 -21.84
N PRO A 252 28.95 27.01 -21.36
CA PRO A 252 29.29 26.98 -19.93
C PRO A 252 29.63 28.40 -19.44
N PRO A 253 29.27 28.78 -18.20
CA PRO A 253 29.53 30.11 -17.67
C PRO A 253 31.01 30.49 -17.84
N PRO A 254 31.35 31.72 -18.29
CA PRO A 254 32.73 32.12 -18.49
C PRO A 254 33.54 31.98 -17.20
N SER A 255 34.42 30.99 -17.16
CA SER A 255 35.32 30.76 -16.03
C SER A 255 36.22 31.97 -15.81
N LEU A 256 36.88 32.08 -14.66
CA LEU A 256 37.86 33.15 -14.44
C LEU A 256 38.97 33.11 -15.52
N ALA A 257 39.39 31.93 -15.96
CA ALA A 257 40.34 31.78 -17.06
C ALA A 257 39.83 32.45 -18.35
N THR A 258 38.58 32.17 -18.70
CA THR A 258 37.89 32.74 -19.87
C THR A 258 37.73 34.26 -19.75
N GLN A 259 37.47 34.79 -18.55
CA GLN A 259 37.42 36.23 -18.27
C GLN A 259 38.81 36.91 -18.33
N LEU A 260 39.88 36.14 -18.14
CA LEU A 260 41.28 36.57 -18.28
C LEU A 260 41.86 36.34 -19.69
N GLY A 261 41.08 35.78 -20.63
CA GLY A 261 41.46 35.60 -22.03
C GLY A 261 41.86 34.18 -22.45
N ASP A 262 41.72 33.19 -21.58
CA ASP A 262 41.92 31.77 -21.92
C ASP A 262 40.79 31.26 -22.83
N GLN A 263 41.16 30.52 -23.89
CA GLN A 263 40.22 29.93 -24.85
C GLN A 263 39.89 28.47 -24.56
N SER A 264 40.53 27.84 -23.57
CA SER A 264 40.19 26.48 -23.17
C SER A 264 38.78 26.40 -22.56
N THR A 265 37.97 25.47 -23.06
CA THR A 265 36.56 25.31 -22.70
C THR A 265 36.39 24.32 -21.55
N ARG A 266 35.54 24.66 -20.59
CA ARG A 266 35.22 23.81 -19.43
C ARG A 266 34.10 22.82 -19.76
N GLY A 267 34.32 21.53 -19.47
CA GLY A 267 33.38 20.45 -19.75
C GLY A 267 33.53 19.89 -21.17
N ALA A 268 32.56 19.08 -21.60
CA ALA A 268 32.56 18.49 -22.93
C ALA A 268 32.39 19.55 -24.03
N PRO A 269 32.90 19.32 -25.27
CA PRO A 269 32.66 20.21 -26.40
C PRO A 269 31.16 20.44 -26.63
N ARG A 270 30.78 21.62 -27.15
CA ARG A 270 29.35 21.98 -27.38
C ARG A 270 28.59 20.92 -28.16
N SER A 271 29.25 20.24 -29.10
CA SER A 271 28.69 19.15 -29.91
C SER A 271 28.32 17.91 -29.11
N GLU A 272 29.08 17.56 -28.06
CA GLU A 272 28.93 16.33 -27.28
C GLU A 272 28.01 16.48 -26.06
N MET A 273 27.63 17.72 -25.72
CA MET A 273 26.60 17.98 -24.72
C MET A 273 25.27 17.35 -25.12
N ARG A 274 24.51 16.92 -24.09
CA ARG A 274 23.35 16.04 -24.20
C ARG A 274 22.03 16.83 -24.13
N VAL A 275 21.00 16.41 -24.85
CA VAL A 275 19.80 17.23 -25.08
C VAL A 275 18.54 16.55 -24.55
N GLY A 276 17.99 17.10 -23.46
CA GLY A 276 16.65 16.78 -22.95
C GLY A 276 15.69 17.97 -23.04
N GLY A 277 14.61 17.96 -22.26
CA GLY A 277 13.61 19.03 -22.24
C GLY A 277 14.15 20.41 -21.84
N ASP A 278 15.17 20.47 -20.98
CA ASP A 278 15.94 21.68 -20.68
C ASP A 278 17.46 21.43 -20.79
N ALA A 279 18.30 22.45 -20.53
CA ALA A 279 19.75 22.32 -20.44
C ALA A 279 20.22 21.62 -19.15
N ILE A 280 19.29 21.32 -18.24
CA ILE A 280 19.49 20.64 -16.96
C ILE A 280 20.37 19.38 -17.06
N SER A 281 20.22 18.62 -18.15
CA SER A 281 20.99 17.42 -18.50
C SER A 281 22.50 17.62 -18.60
N ASN A 282 23.00 18.86 -18.58
CA ASN A 282 24.44 19.17 -18.54
C ASN A 282 24.79 20.08 -17.36
N VAL A 283 23.92 21.05 -17.00
CA VAL A 283 24.17 21.97 -15.88
C VAL A 283 24.39 21.20 -14.57
N ASN A 284 23.61 20.14 -14.35
CA ASN A 284 23.91 19.11 -13.37
C ASN A 284 24.07 17.76 -14.10
N THR A 285 25.32 17.35 -14.31
CA THR A 285 25.68 16.06 -14.92
C THR A 285 25.14 14.84 -14.16
N PHE A 286 24.82 14.93 -12.87
CA PHE A 286 24.11 13.86 -12.18
C PHE A 286 22.60 13.86 -12.50
N GLY A 287 22.02 15.02 -12.87
CA GLY A 287 20.66 15.14 -13.38
C GLY A 287 20.46 14.51 -14.77
N PHE A 288 21.52 14.42 -15.60
CA PHE A 288 21.55 13.65 -16.85
C PHE A 288 21.01 12.23 -16.67
N VAL A 289 21.43 11.57 -15.59
CA VAL A 289 21.04 10.21 -15.24
C VAL A 289 19.52 10.09 -15.08
N ILE A 290 18.90 11.04 -14.37
CA ILE A 290 17.46 11.00 -14.08
C ILE A 290 16.65 11.33 -15.34
N VAL A 291 17.10 12.30 -16.15
CA VAL A 291 16.49 12.58 -17.47
C VAL A 291 16.55 11.36 -18.39
N THR A 292 17.69 10.66 -18.42
CA THR A 292 17.87 9.41 -19.19
C THR A 292 16.86 8.33 -18.75
N LEU A 293 16.69 8.11 -17.45
CA LEU A 293 15.72 7.14 -16.91
C LEU A 293 14.29 7.39 -17.39
N PHE A 294 13.82 8.66 -17.39
CA PHE A 294 12.45 8.98 -17.78
C PHE A 294 12.23 9.06 -19.29
N MET A 295 13.25 9.41 -20.09
CA MET A 295 13.17 9.28 -21.55
C MET A 295 13.08 7.80 -21.97
N ARG A 296 13.79 6.91 -21.28
CA ARG A 296 13.65 5.45 -21.44
C ARG A 296 12.27 4.96 -21.00
N GLU A 297 11.77 5.37 -19.83
CA GLU A 297 10.43 4.98 -19.35
C GLU A 297 9.31 5.46 -20.30
N HIS A 298 9.43 6.66 -20.88
CA HIS A 298 8.52 7.14 -21.93
C HIS A 298 8.52 6.19 -23.13
N ASN A 299 9.68 5.86 -23.69
CA ASN A 299 9.78 4.95 -24.84
C ASN A 299 9.28 3.52 -24.51
N ARG A 300 9.49 3.05 -23.28
CA ARG A 300 8.98 1.78 -22.76
C ARG A 300 7.46 1.79 -22.58
N LEU A 301 6.88 2.92 -22.19
CA LEU A 301 5.42 3.13 -22.13
C LEU A 301 4.82 3.15 -23.54
N CYS A 302 5.45 3.84 -24.49
CA CYS A 302 5.03 3.82 -25.90
C CYS A 302 5.01 2.41 -26.49
N ASP A 303 6.04 1.58 -26.25
CA ASP A 303 6.04 0.18 -26.71
C ASP A 303 4.96 -0.67 -26.03
N ARG A 304 4.68 -0.43 -24.74
CA ARG A 304 3.55 -1.08 -24.04
C ARG A 304 2.23 -0.70 -24.69
N PHE A 305 1.93 0.60 -24.78
CA PHE A 305 0.65 1.08 -25.32
C PHE A 305 0.46 0.67 -26.78
N ALA A 306 1.50 0.68 -27.62
CA ALA A 306 1.42 0.19 -29.00
C ALA A 306 1.20 -1.35 -29.11
N SER A 307 1.30 -2.09 -28.01
CA SER A 307 0.96 -3.53 -27.94
C SER A 307 -0.41 -3.81 -27.28
N GLU A 308 -0.90 -2.88 -26.45
CA GLU A 308 -2.22 -2.94 -25.80
C GLU A 308 -3.31 -2.30 -26.68
N HIS A 309 -2.95 -1.26 -27.44
CA HIS A 309 -3.79 -0.42 -28.30
C HIS A 309 -3.18 -0.30 -29.70
N ALA A 310 -3.49 -1.28 -30.56
CA ALA A 310 -3.00 -1.31 -31.95
C ALA A 310 -3.65 -0.24 -32.85
N GLU A 311 -4.69 0.43 -32.36
CA GLU A 311 -5.45 1.49 -33.02
C GLU A 311 -4.95 2.91 -32.74
N TRP A 312 -4.02 3.10 -31.78
CA TRP A 312 -3.50 4.43 -31.42
C TRP A 312 -2.42 4.92 -32.40
N ASP A 313 -2.43 6.22 -32.70
CA ASP A 313 -1.45 6.86 -33.56
C ASP A 313 -0.25 7.43 -32.78
N ASP A 314 0.70 8.05 -33.50
CA ASP A 314 1.92 8.61 -32.91
C ASP A 314 1.64 9.66 -31.83
N GLU A 315 0.64 10.53 -32.05
CA GLU A 315 0.28 11.58 -31.10
C GLU A 315 -0.36 11.00 -29.84
N THR A 316 -1.29 10.07 -29.99
CA THR A 316 -1.98 9.40 -28.87
C THR A 316 -0.99 8.63 -28.01
N LEU A 317 -0.11 7.84 -28.63
CA LEU A 317 0.96 7.10 -27.94
C LEU A 317 1.90 8.04 -27.18
N TYR A 318 2.33 9.14 -27.82
CA TYR A 318 3.21 10.13 -27.19
C TYR A 318 2.55 10.82 -26.00
N GLN A 319 1.30 11.29 -26.15
CA GLN A 319 0.64 12.07 -25.09
C GLN A 319 0.26 11.21 -23.89
N GLU A 320 -0.21 9.95 -24.07
CA GLU A 320 -0.43 9.04 -22.95
C GLU A 320 0.89 8.65 -22.27
N ALA A 321 1.96 8.32 -23.00
CA ALA A 321 3.26 8.06 -22.39
C ALA A 321 3.82 9.27 -21.61
N ARG A 322 3.64 10.48 -22.14
CA ARG A 322 3.99 11.74 -21.45
C ARG A 322 3.16 11.95 -20.19
N LYS A 323 1.83 11.78 -20.27
CA LYS A 323 0.88 11.87 -19.15
C LYS A 323 1.21 10.89 -18.02
N TRP A 324 1.53 9.64 -18.35
CA TRP A 324 1.97 8.62 -17.38
C TRP A 324 3.33 8.96 -16.73
N VAL A 325 4.31 9.45 -17.48
CA VAL A 325 5.60 9.90 -16.91
C VAL A 325 5.42 11.08 -15.96
N ILE A 326 4.58 12.07 -16.33
CA ILE A 326 4.23 13.19 -15.44
C ILE A 326 3.60 12.68 -14.15
N ALA A 327 2.64 11.74 -14.24
CA ALA A 327 2.01 11.14 -13.08
C ALA A 327 2.99 10.38 -12.17
N PHE A 328 3.93 9.59 -12.73
CA PHE A 328 4.99 8.94 -11.95
C PHE A 328 5.89 9.98 -11.26
N MET A 329 6.32 11.04 -11.94
CA MET A 329 7.15 12.09 -11.34
C MET A 329 6.43 12.86 -10.23
N GLN A 330 5.15 13.20 -10.43
CA GLN A 330 4.30 13.80 -9.40
C GLN A 330 4.16 12.86 -8.18
N ARG A 331 3.84 11.59 -8.40
CA ARG A 331 3.67 10.58 -7.33
C ARG A 331 4.97 10.28 -6.57
N ILE A 332 6.11 10.21 -7.24
CA ILE A 332 7.42 10.05 -6.59
C ILE A 332 7.76 11.32 -5.79
N ASN A 333 7.56 12.51 -6.37
CA ASN A 333 7.93 13.75 -5.70
C ASN A 333 7.14 14.00 -4.41
N TYR A 334 5.82 13.87 -4.44
CA TYR A 334 4.97 14.22 -3.30
C TYR A 334 4.87 13.14 -2.22
N TYR A 335 5.14 11.87 -2.56
CA TYR A 335 4.90 10.73 -1.65
C TYR A 335 6.11 9.80 -1.44
N GLU A 336 7.22 9.98 -2.16
CA GLU A 336 8.50 9.30 -1.89
C GLU A 336 9.60 10.30 -1.48
N TYR A 337 9.78 11.38 -2.25
CA TYR A 337 10.80 12.41 -2.01
C TYR A 337 10.45 13.38 -0.87
N LEU A 338 9.31 14.09 -0.95
CA LEU A 338 8.94 15.10 0.06
C LEU A 338 8.78 14.52 1.48
N PRO A 339 8.26 13.28 1.68
CA PRO A 339 8.29 12.63 2.99
C PRO A 339 9.70 12.19 3.41
N ALA A 340 10.61 11.86 2.48
CA ALA A 340 12.02 11.66 2.83
C ALA A 340 12.64 12.96 3.35
N LEU A 341 12.37 14.10 2.71
CA LEU A 341 12.85 15.42 3.15
C LEU A 341 12.22 15.89 4.47
N THR A 342 10.91 15.77 4.64
CA THR A 342 10.18 16.48 5.72
C THR A 342 9.53 15.59 6.77
N SER A 343 9.51 14.27 6.56
CA SER A 343 8.71 13.27 7.29
C SER A 343 7.19 13.44 7.25
N ARG A 344 6.69 14.54 6.71
CA ARG A 344 5.26 14.87 6.68
C ARG A 344 4.77 14.75 5.25
N VAL A 345 3.74 13.95 5.02
CA VAL A 345 3.00 14.02 3.75
C VAL A 345 2.21 15.34 3.76
N LEU A 346 2.00 15.95 2.60
CA LEU A 346 1.04 17.06 2.50
C LEU A 346 -0.37 16.59 2.91
N PRO A 347 -1.25 17.50 3.37
CA PRO A 347 -2.66 17.18 3.62
C PRO A 347 -3.28 16.42 2.46
N ALA A 348 -4.16 15.46 2.74
CA ALA A 348 -4.79 14.62 1.71
C ALA A 348 -5.38 15.48 0.58
N TYR A 349 -5.23 15.02 -0.67
CA TYR A 349 -5.74 15.75 -1.83
C TYR A 349 -7.27 15.76 -1.82
N THR A 350 -7.86 16.95 -1.92
CA THR A 350 -9.32 17.17 -1.83
C THR A 350 -9.97 17.49 -3.18
N GLY A 351 -9.19 17.47 -4.27
CA GLY A 351 -9.62 17.83 -5.63
C GLY A 351 -9.01 19.15 -6.11
N PHE A 352 -9.11 19.41 -7.42
CA PHE A 352 -8.59 20.63 -8.04
C PHE A 352 -9.42 21.87 -7.66
N ASN A 353 -8.75 22.96 -7.32
CA ASN A 353 -9.34 24.26 -7.02
C ASN A 353 -8.85 25.35 -7.98
N ALA A 354 -9.68 25.71 -8.96
CA ALA A 354 -9.40 26.74 -9.97
C ALA A 354 -9.30 28.18 -9.41
N SER A 355 -9.44 28.39 -8.10
CA SER A 355 -9.17 29.65 -7.41
C SER A 355 -7.79 29.70 -6.74
N THR A 356 -7.10 28.56 -6.64
CA THR A 356 -5.73 28.47 -6.12
C THR A 356 -4.76 29.05 -7.14
N ASN A 357 -3.88 29.97 -6.73
CA ASN A 357 -2.82 30.48 -7.59
C ASN A 357 -1.56 29.60 -7.45
N PRO A 358 -1.20 28.76 -8.45
CA PRO A 358 -0.02 27.89 -8.36
C PRO A 358 1.31 28.65 -8.46
N GLN A 359 1.29 29.93 -8.88
CA GLN A 359 2.52 30.67 -9.21
C GLN A 359 3.55 30.69 -8.08
N VAL A 360 4.79 30.40 -8.44
CA VAL A 360 5.88 30.13 -7.50
C VAL A 360 6.33 31.41 -6.81
N THR A 361 6.60 31.34 -5.52
CA THR A 361 7.07 32.50 -4.76
C THR A 361 8.54 32.82 -5.04
N ILE A 362 8.87 34.12 -4.97
CA ILE A 362 10.26 34.61 -5.01
C ILE A 362 11.11 33.90 -3.92
N PHE A 363 10.56 33.72 -2.72
CA PHE A 363 11.21 33.02 -1.61
C PHE A 363 11.46 31.53 -1.92
N ASN A 364 10.49 30.79 -2.45
CA ASN A 364 10.74 29.39 -2.85
C ASN A 364 11.83 29.30 -3.94
N SER A 365 11.82 30.23 -4.89
CA SER A 365 12.74 30.28 -6.04
C SER A 365 14.21 30.55 -5.68
N ALA A 366 14.48 31.54 -4.84
CA ALA A 366 15.85 31.96 -4.50
C ALA A 366 16.35 31.48 -3.12
N CYS A 367 15.45 31.04 -2.25
CA CYS A 367 15.77 30.65 -0.88
C CYS A 367 15.58 29.14 -0.67
N ILE A 368 14.32 28.66 -0.71
CA ILE A 368 13.99 27.29 -0.31
C ILE A 368 14.67 26.28 -1.24
N LEU A 369 14.51 26.41 -2.56
CA LEU A 369 15.16 25.51 -3.53
C LEU A 369 16.69 25.56 -3.57
N ARG A 370 17.34 26.29 -2.65
CA ARG A 370 18.80 26.28 -2.45
C ARG A 370 19.27 25.42 -1.28
N TYR A 371 18.37 24.82 -0.46
CA TYR A 371 18.80 23.92 0.62
C TYR A 371 19.65 22.74 0.11
N GLY A 372 19.39 22.27 -1.13
CA GLY A 372 20.17 21.20 -1.76
C GLY A 372 21.65 21.53 -2.00
N HIS A 373 22.04 22.81 -1.95
CA HIS A 373 23.46 23.19 -1.92
C HIS A 373 24.13 22.84 -0.58
N SER A 374 23.38 22.80 0.52
CA SER A 374 23.87 22.30 1.82
C SER A 374 23.92 20.76 1.84
N GLU A 375 22.95 20.07 1.22
CA GLU A 375 22.90 18.59 1.14
C GLU A 375 24.06 17.98 0.32
N MET A 376 24.57 18.70 -0.67
CA MET A 376 25.61 18.23 -1.59
C MET A 376 26.90 17.77 -0.87
N ASN A 377 27.55 16.74 -1.38
CA ASN A 377 28.90 16.31 -1.00
C ASN A 377 29.99 16.88 -1.94
N ASP A 378 31.26 16.94 -1.52
CA ASP A 378 32.35 17.38 -2.42
C ASP A 378 32.66 16.39 -3.56
N ALA A 379 32.21 15.14 -3.45
CA ALA A 379 32.33 14.12 -4.48
C ALA A 379 31.14 13.15 -4.42
N VAL A 380 30.90 12.43 -5.52
CA VAL A 380 29.94 11.32 -5.62
C VAL A 380 30.70 10.07 -6.06
N GLU A 381 30.64 9.00 -5.27
CA GLU A 381 31.27 7.72 -5.62
C GLU A 381 30.68 7.10 -6.90
N ARG A 382 31.46 6.23 -7.56
CA ARG A 382 30.98 5.32 -8.61
C ARG A 382 31.16 3.90 -8.13
N LEU A 383 30.10 3.08 -8.18
CA LEU A 383 30.09 1.75 -7.54
C LEU A 383 29.73 0.62 -8.53
N ASP A 384 30.48 -0.48 -8.48
CA ASP A 384 30.20 -1.67 -9.28
C ASP A 384 28.94 -2.43 -8.77
N GLU A 385 28.63 -3.56 -9.40
CA GLU A 385 27.43 -4.36 -9.08
C GLU A 385 27.47 -5.01 -7.70
N ARG A 386 28.65 -5.03 -7.07
CA ARG A 386 28.91 -5.56 -5.72
C ARG A 386 28.99 -4.44 -4.69
N TYR A 387 28.78 -3.19 -5.10
CA TYR A 387 28.97 -1.95 -4.33
C TYR A 387 30.43 -1.66 -3.94
N ILE A 388 31.38 -2.11 -4.75
CA ILE A 388 32.81 -1.81 -4.63
C ILE A 388 33.14 -0.55 -5.45
N PRO A 389 34.00 0.38 -4.97
CA PRO A 389 34.47 1.52 -5.75
C PRO A 389 34.96 1.14 -7.15
N HIS A 390 34.38 1.78 -8.15
CA HIS A 390 34.63 1.52 -9.57
C HIS A 390 36.04 1.99 -9.96
N PRO A 391 36.79 1.30 -10.85
CA PRO A 391 38.20 1.62 -11.15
C PRO A 391 38.50 3.03 -11.68
N ARG A 392 37.49 3.80 -12.12
CA ARG A 392 37.65 5.23 -12.48
C ARG A 392 37.57 6.20 -11.27
N GLY A 393 37.32 5.71 -10.06
CA GLY A 393 37.18 6.52 -8.84
C GLY A 393 35.90 7.39 -8.79
N PRO A 394 35.73 8.22 -7.75
CA PRO A 394 34.60 9.14 -7.62
C PRO A 394 34.59 10.25 -8.68
N ILE A 395 33.47 10.98 -8.76
CA ILE A 395 33.32 12.22 -9.54
C ILE A 395 33.33 13.39 -8.54
N LEU A 396 34.28 14.32 -8.65
CA LEU A 396 34.29 15.54 -7.83
C LEU A 396 33.18 16.51 -8.30
N VAL A 397 32.51 17.17 -7.36
CA VAL A 397 31.39 18.06 -7.69
C VAL A 397 31.87 19.34 -8.39
N ARG A 398 33.11 19.81 -8.13
CA ARG A 398 33.73 20.89 -8.93
C ARG A 398 33.88 20.56 -10.41
N ASP A 399 34.00 19.27 -10.76
CA ASP A 399 34.31 18.81 -12.12
C ASP A 399 33.06 18.37 -12.90
N ALA A 400 31.98 18.00 -12.22
CA ALA A 400 30.79 17.43 -12.87
C ALA A 400 30.06 18.37 -13.85
N PRO A 401 29.78 19.66 -13.55
CA PRO A 401 28.91 20.49 -14.40
C PRO A 401 29.42 20.67 -15.84
N PHE A 402 28.53 20.54 -16.83
CA PHE A 402 28.79 20.60 -18.28
C PHE A 402 29.70 19.50 -18.84
N ASP A 403 29.93 18.42 -18.09
CA ASP A 403 30.82 17.32 -18.45
C ASP A 403 30.08 15.96 -18.34
N PRO A 404 29.19 15.62 -19.29
CA PRO A 404 28.44 14.36 -19.27
C PRO A 404 29.35 13.13 -19.31
N ASP A 405 30.56 13.27 -19.87
CA ASP A 405 31.52 12.17 -20.01
C ASP A 405 31.96 11.61 -18.65
N LYS A 406 31.92 12.40 -17.56
CA LYS A 406 32.14 11.91 -16.18
C LYS A 406 31.20 10.77 -15.79
N VAL A 407 29.97 10.78 -16.31
CA VAL A 407 28.98 9.70 -16.14
C VAL A 407 29.16 8.65 -17.23
N LEU A 408 29.16 9.07 -18.51
CA LEU A 408 29.15 8.16 -19.65
C LEU A 408 30.35 7.21 -19.68
N ASP A 409 31.52 7.67 -19.21
CA ASP A 409 32.72 6.86 -18.96
C ASP A 409 32.39 5.48 -18.36
N ALA A 410 31.58 5.47 -17.30
CA ALA A 410 31.25 4.29 -16.50
C ALA A 410 29.82 3.76 -16.76
N GLY A 411 29.05 4.42 -17.63
CA GLY A 411 27.61 4.23 -17.72
C GLY A 411 26.84 4.87 -16.56
N ILE A 412 25.51 4.85 -16.64
CA ILE A 412 24.65 5.50 -15.63
C ILE A 412 24.52 4.66 -14.35
N GLU A 413 24.60 3.34 -14.43
CA GLU A 413 24.40 2.42 -13.30
C GLU A 413 25.41 2.61 -12.16
N PRO A 414 26.74 2.76 -12.38
CA PRO A 414 27.66 2.97 -11.28
C PRO A 414 27.48 4.31 -10.57
N VAL A 415 27.00 5.33 -11.29
CA VAL A 415 26.67 6.64 -10.72
C VAL A 415 25.35 6.56 -9.94
N LEU A 416 24.33 5.85 -10.45
CA LEU A 416 23.10 5.56 -9.72
C LEU A 416 23.37 4.83 -8.41
N ARG A 417 24.18 3.75 -8.42
CA ARG A 417 24.55 3.04 -7.20
C ARG A 417 25.31 3.94 -6.23
N GLY A 418 26.19 4.81 -6.72
CA GLY A 418 26.88 5.82 -5.92
C GLY A 418 25.92 6.79 -5.22
N LEU A 419 25.07 7.48 -6.00
CA LEU A 419 24.05 8.40 -5.51
C LEU A 419 23.09 7.76 -4.50
N VAL A 420 22.73 6.48 -4.69
CA VAL A 420 21.85 5.75 -3.76
C VAL A 420 22.59 5.25 -2.52
N SER A 421 23.88 4.98 -2.61
CA SER A 421 24.68 4.49 -1.48
C SER A 421 25.14 5.62 -0.55
N GLN A 422 25.57 6.74 -1.12
CA GLN A 422 26.29 7.78 -0.39
C GLN A 422 25.32 8.68 0.39
N VAL A 423 25.50 8.76 1.71
CA VAL A 423 24.70 9.64 2.59
C VAL A 423 24.97 11.11 2.21
N GLN A 424 23.92 11.89 1.95
CA GLN A 424 24.04 13.34 1.71
C GLN A 424 24.53 14.05 2.99
N ASN A 425 24.86 15.33 2.91
CA ASN A 425 25.08 16.14 4.12
C ASN A 425 23.75 16.59 4.75
N GLN A 426 23.81 17.19 5.94
CA GLN A 426 22.66 17.84 6.57
C GLN A 426 22.16 19.04 5.74
N VAL A 427 20.88 19.41 5.88
CA VAL A 427 20.43 20.77 5.55
C VAL A 427 20.68 21.62 6.79
N ASP A 428 21.79 22.35 6.76
CA ASP A 428 22.13 23.37 7.74
C ASP A 428 22.90 24.52 7.08
N TRP A 429 23.38 25.47 7.87
CA TRP A 429 24.07 26.67 7.42
C TRP A 429 25.44 26.41 6.75
N GLU A 430 26.02 25.20 6.83
CA GLU A 430 27.32 24.90 6.23
C GLU A 430 27.19 24.42 4.78
N VAL A 431 28.14 24.79 3.94
CA VAL A 431 28.27 24.31 2.55
C VAL A 431 29.70 23.80 2.32
N THR A 432 29.88 22.87 1.37
CA THR A 432 31.15 22.14 1.16
C THR A 432 32.20 22.93 0.37
N GLY A 433 33.43 22.41 0.28
CA GLY A 433 34.56 23.13 -0.33
C GLY A 433 34.37 23.42 -1.82
N ASP A 434 33.80 22.48 -2.57
CA ASP A 434 33.66 22.53 -4.03
C ASP A 434 32.65 23.59 -4.47
N LEU A 435 31.42 23.55 -3.94
CA LEU A 435 30.38 24.53 -4.27
C LEU A 435 30.78 25.96 -3.87
N ARG A 436 31.51 26.12 -2.77
CA ARG A 436 31.88 27.43 -2.21
C ARG A 436 33.06 28.12 -2.89
N ASN A 437 33.88 27.41 -3.66
CA ASN A 437 35.17 27.95 -4.16
C ASN A 437 35.54 27.51 -5.58
N TRP A 438 34.98 26.40 -6.07
CA TRP A 438 35.43 25.73 -7.28
C TRP A 438 34.31 25.50 -8.31
N MET A 439 33.07 25.84 -7.98
CA MET A 439 31.94 25.71 -8.90
C MET A 439 32.17 26.53 -10.17
N PHE A 440 32.00 25.92 -11.34
CA PHE A 440 32.35 26.49 -12.64
C PHE A 440 33.82 26.95 -12.80
N GLY A 441 34.73 26.51 -11.92
CA GLY A 441 36.18 26.76 -11.99
C GLY A 441 36.89 25.95 -13.08
N HIS A 442 38.11 26.35 -13.44
CA HIS A 442 38.80 25.80 -14.61
C HIS A 442 39.60 24.52 -14.27
N PRO A 443 39.57 23.46 -15.10
CA PRO A 443 40.32 22.22 -14.84
C PRO A 443 41.83 22.40 -14.62
N ALA A 444 42.44 23.46 -15.15
CA ALA A 444 43.83 23.83 -14.87
C ALA A 444 44.03 24.50 -13.48
N GLY A 445 43.14 24.27 -12.52
CA GLY A 445 43.25 24.75 -11.14
C GLY A 445 42.93 26.23 -10.91
N MET A 446 42.34 26.94 -11.88
CA MET A 446 41.91 28.33 -11.66
C MET A 446 40.59 28.36 -10.86
N PRO A 447 40.45 29.26 -9.86
CA PRO A 447 39.30 29.27 -8.97
C PRO A 447 37.98 29.54 -9.69
N GLY A 448 36.89 28.98 -9.13
CA GLY A 448 35.54 29.13 -9.64
C GLY A 448 34.77 30.28 -9.01
N VAL A 449 33.45 30.18 -9.06
CA VAL A 449 32.53 31.05 -8.32
C VAL A 449 32.14 30.41 -6.98
N ASP A 450 31.72 31.25 -6.04
CA ASP A 450 31.10 30.85 -4.78
C ASP A 450 29.58 30.75 -4.96
N MET A 451 29.03 29.54 -5.01
CA MET A 451 27.58 29.35 -5.19
C MET A 451 26.78 29.97 -4.02
N THR A 452 27.24 29.77 -2.77
CA THR A 452 26.57 30.32 -1.58
C THR A 452 26.52 31.85 -1.63
N ALA A 453 27.61 32.53 -2.01
CA ALA A 453 27.60 33.99 -2.17
C ALA A 453 26.74 34.45 -3.36
N LEU A 454 26.64 33.68 -4.44
CA LEU A 454 25.74 33.98 -5.57
C LEU A 454 24.26 33.82 -5.18
N ASP A 455 23.91 32.83 -4.36
CA ASP A 455 22.56 32.66 -3.80
C ASP A 455 22.20 33.82 -2.87
N ILE A 456 23.08 34.16 -1.92
CA ILE A 456 22.94 35.35 -1.05
C ILE A 456 22.70 36.61 -1.90
N GLN A 457 23.51 36.80 -2.94
CA GLN A 457 23.39 37.97 -3.80
C GLN A 457 22.12 37.95 -4.68
N ARG A 458 21.61 36.76 -5.06
CA ARG A 458 20.31 36.63 -5.73
C ARG A 458 19.15 36.96 -4.80
N ASN A 459 19.20 36.53 -3.54
CA ASN A 459 18.18 36.87 -2.54
C ASN A 459 18.11 38.38 -2.28
N ARG A 460 19.25 39.07 -2.30
CA ARG A 460 19.34 40.54 -2.21
C ARG A 460 18.82 41.25 -3.48
N ASP A 461 19.20 40.75 -4.66
CA ASP A 461 18.68 41.23 -5.96
C ASP A 461 17.16 41.08 -6.09
N PHE A 462 16.62 40.01 -5.49
CA PHE A 462 15.19 39.68 -5.36
C PHE A 462 14.49 40.37 -4.18
N GLY A 463 15.18 41.21 -3.39
CA GLY A 463 14.56 41.97 -2.30
C GLY A 463 13.90 41.13 -1.20
N ILE A 464 14.38 39.89 -0.96
CA ILE A 464 13.83 38.99 0.06
C ILE A 464 13.81 39.68 1.44
N PRO A 465 12.67 39.69 2.17
CA PRO A 465 12.60 40.28 3.50
C PRO A 465 13.53 39.62 4.54
N PRO A 466 13.85 40.31 5.65
CA PRO A 466 14.56 39.72 6.79
C PRO A 466 13.86 38.49 7.37
N TYR A 467 14.63 37.66 8.08
CA TYR A 467 14.22 36.40 8.69
C TYR A 467 12.94 36.50 9.54
N ASN A 468 12.86 37.46 10.46
CA ASN A 468 11.67 37.63 11.31
C ASN A 468 10.45 38.12 10.51
N ASP A 469 10.63 39.05 9.55
CA ASP A 469 9.57 39.47 8.62
C ASP A 469 9.07 38.27 7.78
N MET A 470 9.98 37.36 7.41
CA MET A 470 9.69 36.13 6.66
C MET A 470 9.02 35.02 7.49
N ARG A 471 9.27 34.95 8.81
CA ARG A 471 8.55 34.05 9.71
C ARG A 471 7.09 34.50 9.90
N GLU A 472 6.89 35.80 10.07
CA GLU A 472 5.58 36.39 10.42
C GLU A 472 4.47 36.12 9.37
N SER A 473 4.72 36.30 8.07
CA SER A 473 3.67 36.02 7.04
C SER A 473 3.42 34.53 6.78
N TYR A 474 4.32 33.63 7.21
CA TYR A 474 4.03 32.19 7.30
C TYR A 474 3.31 31.81 8.60
N GLY A 475 2.92 32.80 9.43
CA GLY A 475 2.22 32.58 10.70
C GLY A 475 3.13 32.09 11.84
N LEU A 476 4.45 32.22 11.69
CA LEU A 476 5.44 31.79 12.68
C LEU A 476 5.86 32.97 13.57
N SER A 477 6.04 32.70 14.87
CA SER A 477 6.58 33.69 15.81
C SER A 477 7.94 34.21 15.36
N ARG A 478 8.13 35.53 15.40
CA ARG A 478 9.45 36.18 15.29
C ARG A 478 10.37 35.65 16.41
N ALA A 479 11.65 35.46 16.14
CA ALA A 479 12.64 35.11 17.15
C ALA A 479 13.10 36.37 17.89
N GLU A 480 13.17 36.34 19.22
CA GLU A 480 13.62 37.44 20.07
C GLU A 480 15.13 37.43 20.29
N SER A 481 15.77 36.25 20.24
CA SER A 481 17.21 36.06 20.39
C SER A 481 17.85 35.20 19.30
N PHE A 482 19.18 35.30 19.13
CA PHE A 482 19.92 34.46 18.19
C PHE A 482 19.93 32.97 18.59
N GLN A 483 19.68 32.68 19.86
CA GLN A 483 19.57 31.34 20.43
C GLN A 483 18.24 30.65 20.08
N GLU A 484 17.18 31.43 19.79
CA GLU A 484 15.93 30.92 19.21
C GLU A 484 16.02 30.68 17.70
N ILE A 485 17.05 31.23 17.04
CA ILE A 485 17.40 30.83 15.67
C ILE A 485 18.17 29.51 15.73
N SER A 486 19.20 29.41 16.57
CA SER A 486 20.03 28.20 16.63
C SER A 486 20.50 27.86 18.04
N SER A 487 20.20 26.63 18.45
CA SER A 487 20.73 25.99 19.66
C SER A 487 22.27 25.89 19.65
N ASN A 488 22.88 25.88 18.48
CA ASN A 488 24.33 25.81 18.32
C ASN A 488 24.98 27.16 18.69
N PRO A 489 25.74 27.26 19.79
CA PRO A 489 26.26 28.53 20.27
C PRO A 489 27.28 29.17 19.31
N ARG A 490 27.93 28.39 18.43
CA ARG A 490 28.81 28.93 17.38
C ARG A 490 28.00 29.67 16.30
N ILE A 491 26.84 29.13 15.92
CA ILE A 491 25.96 29.72 14.92
C ILE A 491 25.35 31.00 15.49
N ALA A 492 24.72 30.91 16.66
CA ALA A 492 24.12 32.07 17.34
C ALA A 492 25.13 33.22 17.58
N ALA A 493 26.35 32.92 18.05
CA ALA A 493 27.38 33.94 18.25
C ALA A 493 27.89 34.56 16.93
N THR A 494 28.01 33.77 15.88
CA THR A 494 28.42 34.26 14.55
C THR A 494 27.34 35.13 13.91
N LEU A 495 26.06 34.73 14.01
CA LEU A 495 24.92 35.56 13.57
C LEU A 495 24.86 36.89 14.36
N ALA A 496 25.04 36.84 15.68
CA ALA A 496 25.10 38.04 16.53
C ALA A 496 26.24 38.98 16.10
N SER A 497 27.42 38.44 15.83
CA SER A 497 28.61 39.19 15.38
C SER A 497 28.43 39.84 14.00
N MET A 498 27.70 39.19 13.08
CA MET A 498 27.46 39.72 11.73
C MET A 498 26.28 40.71 11.66
N TYR A 499 25.14 40.34 12.24
CA TYR A 499 23.88 41.07 12.04
C TYR A 499 23.55 42.03 13.19
N GLY A 500 24.02 41.80 14.41
CA GLY A 500 23.82 42.66 15.58
C GLY A 500 22.38 42.69 16.16
N SER A 501 21.36 42.43 15.34
CA SER A 501 19.97 42.17 15.74
C SER A 501 19.38 41.04 14.90
N VAL A 502 18.49 40.24 15.51
CA VAL A 502 17.73 39.16 14.86
C VAL A 502 16.90 39.66 13.67
N ASP A 503 16.31 40.86 13.77
CA ASP A 503 15.54 41.48 12.68
C ASP A 503 16.39 41.93 11.47
N ARG A 504 17.73 41.87 11.57
CA ARG A 504 18.64 42.12 10.45
C ARG A 504 19.09 40.85 9.73
N VAL A 505 18.83 39.65 10.28
CA VAL A 505 19.25 38.37 9.68
C VAL A 505 18.55 38.17 8.34
N GLU A 506 19.30 37.79 7.31
CA GLU A 506 18.73 37.45 5.99
C GLU A 506 17.98 36.11 6.07
N ALA A 507 16.76 36.04 5.51
CA ALA A 507 15.87 34.90 5.76
C ALA A 507 16.41 33.53 5.33
N CYS A 508 17.28 33.46 4.32
CA CYS A 508 17.92 32.22 3.91
C CYS A 508 19.08 31.81 4.82
N ILE A 509 19.74 32.79 5.45
CA ILE A 509 20.78 32.55 6.44
C ILE A 509 20.15 32.12 7.76
N GLY A 510 19.06 32.77 8.17
CA GLY A 510 18.25 32.37 9.32
C GLY A 510 17.60 31.00 9.14
N GLY A 511 16.90 30.76 8.02
CA GLY A 511 16.21 29.49 7.76
C GLY A 511 17.12 28.27 7.54
N LEU A 512 18.40 28.47 7.18
CA LEU A 512 19.42 27.41 7.20
C LEU A 512 20.15 27.29 8.57
N ALA A 513 20.08 28.31 9.41
CA ALA A 513 20.59 28.29 10.78
C ALA A 513 19.58 27.77 11.82
N GLU A 514 18.29 27.78 11.48
CA GLU A 514 17.20 27.12 12.22
C GLU A 514 17.56 25.66 12.55
N ASP A 515 17.38 25.26 13.80
CA ASP A 515 17.45 23.86 14.20
C ASP A 515 16.41 23.01 13.43
N GLU A 516 16.70 21.72 13.24
CA GLU A 516 15.78 20.76 12.60
C GLU A 516 14.39 20.81 13.22
N TRP A 517 13.39 21.24 12.44
CA TRP A 517 11.99 21.21 12.87
C TRP A 517 11.56 19.75 13.10
N PRO A 518 10.83 19.38 14.18
CA PRO A 518 10.61 17.97 14.53
C PRO A 518 10.12 17.09 13.38
N GLY A 519 10.93 16.07 13.05
CA GLY A 519 10.78 15.15 11.91
C GLY A 519 11.34 15.67 10.58
N CYS A 520 11.50 16.97 10.38
CA CYS A 520 12.00 17.56 9.16
C CYS A 520 13.52 17.44 9.03
N ASN A 521 14.06 17.48 7.80
CA ASN A 521 15.50 17.63 7.56
C ASN A 521 15.99 19.08 7.71
N MET A 522 15.08 20.07 7.83
CA MET A 522 15.33 21.51 7.71
C MET A 522 14.57 22.30 8.79
N GLY A 523 14.88 23.59 8.91
CA GLY A 523 14.18 24.54 9.77
C GLY A 523 12.69 24.73 9.46
N GLN A 524 11.98 25.29 10.43
CA GLN A 524 10.54 25.54 10.40
C GLN A 524 10.12 26.50 9.27
N LEU A 525 10.88 27.58 9.03
CA LEU A 525 10.60 28.58 8.00
C LEU A 525 10.70 27.97 6.59
N LEU A 526 11.74 27.17 6.35
CA LEU A 526 11.92 26.48 5.07
C LEU A 526 10.87 25.38 4.88
N HIS A 527 10.52 24.66 5.95
CA HIS A 527 9.48 23.63 5.94
C HIS A 527 8.11 24.20 5.55
N GLU A 528 7.64 25.25 6.25
CA GLU A 528 6.32 25.83 6.00
C GLU A 528 6.24 26.45 4.60
N GLY A 529 7.28 27.15 4.14
CA GLY A 529 7.30 27.72 2.80
C GLY A 529 7.29 26.66 1.68
N LEU A 530 7.99 25.54 1.87
CA LEU A 530 7.97 24.43 0.91
C LEU A 530 6.61 23.72 0.90
N ARG A 531 6.06 23.47 2.09
CA ARG A 531 4.74 22.85 2.29
C ARG A 531 3.64 23.68 1.64
N GLU A 532 3.64 24.99 1.89
CA GLU A 532 2.71 25.97 1.31
C GLU A 532 2.79 25.97 -0.22
N GLN A 533 4.00 26.13 -0.77
CA GLN A 533 4.21 26.24 -2.20
C GLN A 533 3.81 24.97 -2.96
N LEU A 534 4.20 23.79 -2.48
CA LEU A 534 3.86 22.52 -3.12
C LEU A 534 2.36 22.20 -2.97
N THR A 535 1.72 22.58 -1.85
CA THR A 535 0.26 22.45 -1.70
C THR A 535 -0.46 23.29 -2.77
N ARG A 536 -0.07 24.56 -2.97
CA ARG A 536 -0.67 25.41 -4.02
C ARG A 536 -0.42 24.91 -5.45
N ILE A 537 0.76 24.34 -5.73
CA ILE A 537 1.06 23.77 -7.05
C ILE A 537 0.16 22.56 -7.32
N ARG A 538 0.03 21.64 -6.35
CA ARG A 538 -0.83 20.46 -6.46
C ARG A 538 -2.31 20.81 -6.59
N ASP A 539 -2.82 21.64 -5.68
CA ASP A 539 -4.25 21.93 -5.57
C ASP A 539 -4.72 22.92 -6.64
N GLY A 540 -3.79 23.67 -7.24
CA GLY A 540 -4.00 24.57 -8.39
C GLY A 540 -3.63 23.98 -9.76
N ASP A 541 -3.41 22.67 -9.87
CA ASP A 541 -3.12 21.97 -11.13
C ASP A 541 -4.30 21.08 -11.57
N LYS A 542 -5.02 21.51 -12.62
CA LYS A 542 -6.10 20.74 -13.27
C LYS A 542 -5.60 19.38 -13.76
N PHE A 543 -4.33 19.31 -14.16
CA PHE A 543 -3.66 18.13 -14.68
C PHE A 543 -2.77 17.45 -13.61
N TRP A 544 -3.12 17.58 -12.32
CA TRP A 544 -2.64 16.72 -11.23
C TRP A 544 -3.13 15.28 -11.42
N TYR A 545 -2.28 14.27 -11.22
CA TYR A 545 -2.60 12.89 -11.61
C TYR A 545 -3.85 12.30 -10.92
N GLN A 546 -4.18 12.70 -9.69
CA GLN A 546 -5.37 12.20 -8.98
C GLN A 546 -6.68 12.88 -9.43
N ASN A 547 -6.61 13.91 -10.28
CA ASN A 547 -7.76 14.71 -10.73
C ASN A 547 -8.44 14.11 -11.98
N GLU A 548 -9.05 12.94 -11.84
CA GLU A 548 -9.89 12.24 -12.85
C GLU A 548 -9.23 11.94 -14.22
N GLN A 549 -7.90 12.11 -14.37
CA GLN A 549 -7.16 11.84 -15.62
C GLN A 549 -6.93 10.35 -15.94
N PHE A 550 -7.18 9.46 -15.00
CA PHE A 550 -6.80 8.05 -15.04
C PHE A 550 -7.91 7.15 -14.48
N THR A 551 -7.98 5.89 -14.91
CA THR A 551 -8.91 4.92 -14.31
C THR A 551 -8.51 4.59 -12.87
N PRO A 552 -9.43 4.09 -12.01
CA PRO A 552 -9.08 3.60 -10.67
C PRO A 552 -7.99 2.52 -10.70
N GLU A 553 -7.98 1.69 -11.74
CA GLU A 553 -6.98 0.66 -12.00
C GLU A 553 -5.61 1.27 -12.32
N ASP A 554 -5.53 2.27 -13.19
CA ASP A 554 -4.29 2.98 -13.53
C ASP A 554 -3.75 3.79 -12.35
N LEU A 555 -4.63 4.48 -11.62
CA LEU A 555 -4.26 5.18 -10.38
C LEU A 555 -3.62 4.21 -9.38
N LYS A 556 -4.11 2.98 -9.27
CA LYS A 556 -3.49 1.95 -8.43
C LYS A 556 -2.12 1.52 -8.93
N VAL A 557 -1.85 1.51 -10.24
CA VAL A 557 -0.50 1.26 -10.79
C VAL A 557 0.45 2.45 -10.55
N ILE A 558 -0.06 3.68 -10.63
CA ILE A 558 0.70 4.91 -10.35
C ILE A 558 1.04 4.98 -8.86
N GLU A 559 0.05 4.86 -7.98
CA GLU A 559 0.18 4.91 -6.51
C GLU A 559 1.06 3.79 -5.93
N SER A 560 1.26 2.69 -6.66
CA SER A 560 2.12 1.58 -6.26
C SER A 560 3.51 1.60 -6.91
N THR A 561 3.76 2.46 -7.91
CA THR A 561 5.07 2.62 -8.54
C THR A 561 5.96 3.57 -7.73
N LEU A 562 7.17 3.10 -7.42
CA LEU A 562 8.24 3.87 -6.76
C LEU A 562 9.38 4.17 -7.75
N LEU A 563 10.28 5.11 -7.40
CA LEU A 563 11.45 5.42 -8.23
C LEU A 563 12.36 4.19 -8.42
N ARG A 564 12.37 3.25 -7.46
CA ARG A 564 13.06 1.95 -7.59
C ARG A 564 12.59 1.17 -8.82
N ASP A 565 11.30 1.23 -9.14
CA ASP A 565 10.72 0.44 -10.23
C ASP A 565 11.06 1.08 -11.57
N ILE A 566 11.10 2.41 -11.66
CA ILE A 566 11.57 3.14 -12.84
C ILE A 566 13.05 2.82 -13.12
N ILE A 567 13.90 2.75 -12.08
CA ILE A 567 15.30 2.32 -12.20
C ILE A 567 15.39 0.87 -12.69
N ALA A 568 14.65 -0.06 -12.07
CA ALA A 568 14.67 -1.47 -12.45
C ALA A 568 14.11 -1.75 -13.85
N ARG A 569 13.13 -0.95 -14.32
CA ARG A 569 12.61 -0.99 -15.69
C ARG A 569 13.68 -0.58 -16.71
N ASN A 570 14.42 0.50 -16.45
CA ASN A 570 15.20 1.24 -17.47
C ASN A 570 16.74 1.15 -17.35
N THR A 571 17.25 0.27 -16.48
CA THR A 571 18.69 0.00 -16.28
C THR A 571 18.99 -1.49 -16.20
N LEU A 572 20.25 -1.88 -16.19
CA LEU A 572 20.69 -3.25 -15.84
C LEU A 572 20.51 -3.57 -14.34
N TRP A 573 20.37 -2.57 -13.48
CA TRP A 573 20.25 -2.75 -12.02
C TRP A 573 18.81 -3.13 -11.63
N LYS A 574 18.52 -4.44 -11.61
CA LYS A 574 17.16 -4.97 -11.42
C LYS A 574 16.62 -5.06 -9.99
N ASP A 575 17.47 -4.95 -8.96
CA ASP A 575 17.04 -4.86 -7.55
C ASP A 575 17.71 -3.67 -6.82
N PRO A 576 17.23 -2.43 -7.08
CA PRO A 576 17.58 -1.23 -6.32
C PRO A 576 16.78 -1.15 -5.01
N PRO A 577 17.22 -0.41 -3.97
CA PRO A 577 16.55 -0.32 -2.66
C PRO A 577 15.04 -0.05 -2.66
N THR A 578 14.35 -0.48 -1.59
CA THR A 578 12.88 -0.37 -1.45
C THR A 578 12.38 1.08 -1.47
N ASN A 579 13.17 2.00 -0.91
CA ASN A 579 13.06 3.44 -1.14
C ASN A 579 14.46 3.91 -1.49
N VAL A 580 14.63 4.57 -2.64
CA VAL A 580 15.95 4.87 -3.19
C VAL A 580 16.51 6.23 -2.75
N PHE A 581 15.81 6.96 -1.87
CA PHE A 581 16.29 8.20 -1.25
C PHE A 581 17.03 7.99 0.09
N PHE A 582 17.17 6.74 0.54
CA PHE A 582 17.94 6.39 1.73
C PHE A 582 19.16 5.53 1.40
N SER A 583 20.25 5.78 2.12
CA SER A 583 21.54 5.11 1.93
C SER A 583 21.45 3.60 2.13
N LEU A 584 22.25 2.86 1.35
CA LEU A 584 22.38 1.41 1.45
C LEU A 584 22.83 0.89 2.82
N GLY A 585 23.28 1.73 3.77
CA GLY A 585 23.44 1.32 5.17
C GLY A 585 22.17 0.72 5.78
N ALA A 586 20.97 1.19 5.38
CA ALA A 586 19.71 0.55 5.79
C ALA A 586 19.50 -0.83 5.14
N GLN A 587 19.95 -1.00 3.90
CA GLN A 587 19.80 -2.22 3.11
C GLN A 587 20.86 -3.29 3.42
N MET A 588 22.07 -2.87 3.81
CA MET A 588 23.12 -3.77 4.29
C MET A 588 22.67 -4.52 5.54
N SER A 589 21.82 -3.91 6.37
CA SER A 589 21.06 -4.58 7.43
C SER A 589 20.44 -5.92 6.97
N ARG A 590 19.98 -6.06 5.71
CA ARG A 590 19.45 -7.34 5.19
C ARG A 590 20.50 -8.45 5.18
N ARG A 591 21.68 -8.16 4.62
CA ARG A 591 22.79 -9.11 4.56
C ARG A 591 23.32 -9.31 5.97
N ASN A 592 23.64 -8.23 6.66
CA ASN A 592 24.22 -8.22 8.00
C ASN A 592 23.33 -8.89 9.06
N LEU A 593 22.00 -8.92 8.92
CA LEU A 593 21.09 -9.69 9.77
C LEU A 593 21.20 -11.19 9.50
N VAL A 594 21.18 -11.60 8.22
CA VAL A 594 21.36 -13.00 7.80
C VAL A 594 22.78 -13.49 8.13
N ASP A 595 23.80 -12.66 7.92
CA ASP A 595 25.20 -12.95 8.22
C ASP A 595 25.45 -12.98 9.74
N ALA A 596 24.73 -12.19 10.54
CA ALA A 596 24.73 -12.32 12.00
C ALA A 596 24.03 -13.61 12.47
N GLU A 597 22.91 -14.00 11.86
CA GLU A 597 22.27 -15.29 12.13
C GLU A 597 23.16 -16.48 11.71
N HIS A 598 23.88 -16.36 10.59
CA HIS A 598 24.87 -17.33 10.17
C HIS A 598 26.10 -17.35 11.10
N ALA A 599 26.56 -16.20 11.60
CA ALA A 599 27.63 -16.10 12.60
C ALA A 599 27.21 -16.73 13.95
N LEU A 600 25.97 -16.50 14.39
CA LEU A 600 25.38 -17.17 15.55
C LEU A 600 25.30 -18.69 15.35
N ALA A 601 24.87 -19.15 14.17
CA ALA A 601 24.86 -20.57 13.82
C ALA A 601 26.28 -21.19 13.77
N ARG A 602 27.31 -20.39 13.50
CA ARG A 602 28.73 -20.79 13.56
C ARG A 602 29.37 -20.59 14.96
N ASN A 603 28.65 -20.08 15.95
CA ASN A 603 29.15 -19.67 17.28
C ASN A 603 30.26 -18.59 17.24
N GLU A 604 30.26 -17.74 16.22
CA GLU A 604 31.19 -16.60 16.07
C GLU A 604 30.77 -15.38 16.90
N ILE A 605 29.51 -15.35 17.34
CA ILE A 605 28.95 -14.39 18.32
C ILE A 605 28.67 -15.17 19.61
N SER A 606 28.94 -14.58 20.76
CA SER A 606 28.98 -15.33 22.04
C SER A 606 27.61 -15.83 22.49
N LYS A 607 27.61 -16.93 23.27
CA LYS A 607 26.38 -17.51 23.83
C LYS A 607 25.60 -16.57 24.73
N GLU A 608 26.28 -15.63 25.40
CA GLU A 608 25.65 -14.64 26.28
C GLU A 608 24.59 -13.82 25.54
N PHE A 609 24.84 -13.47 24.26
CA PHE A 609 23.86 -12.78 23.42
C PHE A 609 22.52 -13.55 23.36
N LEU A 610 22.54 -14.88 23.20
CA LEU A 610 21.32 -15.71 23.18
C LEU A 610 20.69 -15.94 24.57
N GLU A 611 21.39 -15.60 25.65
CA GLU A 611 20.84 -15.60 27.00
C GLU A 611 20.15 -14.27 27.34
N ASP A 612 20.62 -13.15 26.78
CA ASP A 612 19.99 -11.83 26.86
C ASP A 612 18.66 -11.73 26.06
N PHE A 613 18.44 -12.58 25.04
CA PHE A 613 17.21 -12.52 24.24
C PHE A 613 15.95 -12.89 25.06
N PRO A 614 14.87 -12.10 25.01
CA PRO A 614 13.62 -12.38 25.73
C PRO A 614 12.89 -13.66 25.28
N LYS A 615 13.24 -14.80 25.89
CA LYS A 615 12.68 -16.12 25.60
C LYS A 615 11.14 -16.16 25.65
N MET A 616 10.55 -16.99 24.78
CA MET A 616 9.09 -17.18 24.70
C MET A 616 8.58 -18.22 25.70
N SER A 617 7.30 -18.11 26.06
CA SER A 617 6.58 -18.98 27.00
C SER A 617 5.99 -20.26 26.36
N GLY A 618 6.20 -20.48 25.06
CA GLY A 618 5.65 -21.60 24.31
C GLY A 618 6.39 -21.88 23.01
N ALA A 619 5.77 -22.62 22.08
CA ALA A 619 6.36 -22.96 20.80
C ALA A 619 6.56 -21.71 19.91
N GLU A 620 7.82 -21.33 19.78
CA GLU A 620 8.27 -20.13 19.07
C GLU A 620 8.18 -20.31 17.54
N GLN A 621 7.70 -19.27 16.88
CA GLN A 621 7.65 -19.12 15.42
C GLN A 621 8.37 -17.84 15.04
N ALA A 622 8.95 -17.77 13.84
CA ALA A 622 9.72 -16.62 13.39
C ALA A 622 9.49 -16.32 11.90
N MET A 623 9.49 -15.03 11.55
CA MET A 623 9.39 -14.53 10.18
C MET A 623 10.18 -13.23 10.05
N HIS A 624 10.94 -13.08 8.97
CA HIS A 624 11.49 -11.78 8.60
C HIS A 624 10.36 -10.93 8.02
N LEU A 625 10.03 -9.81 8.66
CA LEU A 625 9.04 -8.88 8.10
C LEU A 625 9.67 -8.01 7.01
N GLY A 626 10.94 -7.65 7.19
CA GLY A 626 11.70 -6.79 6.29
C GLY A 626 13.23 -6.94 6.47
N PRO A 627 14.04 -6.16 5.76
CA PRO A 627 15.50 -6.25 5.79
C PRO A 627 16.12 -6.22 7.20
N ALA A 628 15.75 -5.24 8.02
CA ALA A 628 16.25 -5.06 9.38
C ALA A 628 15.33 -5.66 10.46
N PHE A 629 14.29 -6.42 10.06
CA PHE A 629 13.15 -6.77 10.90
C PHE A 629 12.89 -8.28 10.99
N LYS A 630 12.87 -8.82 12.20
CA LYS A 630 12.40 -10.17 12.49
C LYS A 630 11.31 -10.14 13.56
N LEU A 631 10.19 -10.78 13.27
CA LEU A 631 9.11 -11.02 14.22
C LEU A 631 9.19 -12.45 14.69
N TYR A 632 9.14 -12.62 16.01
CA TYR A 632 8.93 -13.88 16.69
C TYR A 632 7.58 -13.84 17.40
N TRP A 633 6.87 -14.97 17.48
CA TRP A 633 5.62 -15.06 18.23
C TRP A 633 5.31 -16.48 18.73
N SER A 634 4.48 -16.55 19.76
CA SER A 634 3.94 -17.78 20.35
C SER A 634 2.50 -17.55 20.80
N VAL A 635 1.60 -18.50 20.54
CA VAL A 635 0.16 -18.34 20.80
C VAL A 635 -0.34 -19.28 21.88
N ASN A 636 -0.81 -18.72 22.99
CA ASN A 636 -1.45 -19.46 24.06
C ASN A 636 -2.96 -19.58 23.80
N VAL A 637 -3.33 -20.53 22.94
CA VAL A 637 -4.71 -20.83 22.55
C VAL A 637 -5.64 -21.06 23.76
N ARG A 638 -5.13 -21.58 24.89
CA ARG A 638 -5.93 -21.80 26.11
C ARG A 638 -6.27 -20.53 26.87
N LYS A 639 -5.43 -19.49 26.78
CA LYS A 639 -5.70 -18.16 27.36
C LYS A 639 -6.38 -17.21 26.37
N GLY A 640 -6.28 -17.48 25.07
CA GLY A 640 -6.70 -16.55 24.03
C GLY A 640 -5.74 -15.38 23.85
N GLU A 641 -4.45 -15.59 24.12
CA GLU A 641 -3.39 -14.56 24.10
C GLU A 641 -2.26 -14.96 23.15
N ALA A 642 -1.58 -13.97 22.58
CA ALA A 642 -0.36 -14.14 21.81
C ALA A 642 0.78 -13.29 22.40
N GLU A 643 1.94 -13.92 22.56
CA GLU A 643 3.21 -13.31 22.98
C GLU A 643 4.05 -13.02 21.73
N PHE A 644 4.59 -11.82 21.63
CA PHE A 644 5.35 -11.31 20.49
C PHE A 644 6.71 -10.80 20.95
N VAL A 645 7.74 -11.03 20.13
CA VAL A 645 9.04 -10.37 20.24
C VAL A 645 9.42 -9.84 18.86
N VAL A 646 9.52 -8.51 18.73
CA VAL A 646 9.99 -7.84 17.52
C VAL A 646 11.45 -7.48 17.70
N VAL A 647 12.29 -7.81 16.71
CA VAL A 647 13.72 -7.54 16.69
C VAL A 647 14.02 -6.62 15.51
N GLY A 648 14.55 -5.44 15.80
CA GLY A 648 14.97 -4.45 14.80
C GLY A 648 16.46 -4.16 14.91
N ARG A 649 17.20 -4.27 13.81
CA ARG A 649 18.64 -3.97 13.76
C ARG A 649 18.90 -2.48 13.50
N SER A 650 19.58 -1.83 14.44
CA SER A 650 19.98 -0.41 14.37
C SER A 650 21.45 -0.31 13.92
N GLU A 651 21.70 -0.29 12.60
CA GLU A 651 23.07 -0.26 12.05
C GLU A 651 23.85 1.03 12.31
N VAL A 652 23.19 2.13 12.72
CA VAL A 652 23.91 3.32 13.16
C VAL A 652 24.58 3.00 14.49
N GLY A 653 25.91 3.20 14.54
CA GLY A 653 26.77 2.75 15.64
C GLY A 653 26.57 3.51 16.95
N ALA A 654 27.60 3.53 17.81
CA ALA A 654 27.54 3.99 19.21
C ALA A 654 27.12 5.47 19.46
N LEU A 655 26.74 6.21 18.41
CA LEU A 655 26.20 7.57 18.46
C LEU A 655 24.66 7.63 18.34
N ALA A 656 23.99 6.57 17.87
CA ALA A 656 22.54 6.53 17.77
C ALA A 656 21.91 6.22 19.14
N LEU A 657 21.89 7.20 20.03
CA LEU A 657 21.45 7.04 21.41
C LEU A 657 19.91 6.95 21.55
N THR A 658 19.14 7.44 20.57
CA THR A 658 17.67 7.58 20.57
C THR A 658 17.00 6.88 19.39
N GLY A 659 15.77 6.37 19.56
CA GLY A 659 15.00 5.76 18.45
C GLY A 659 13.71 5.04 18.86
N TRP A 660 13.01 4.45 17.88
CA TRP A 660 11.86 3.58 18.10
C TRP A 660 11.75 2.41 17.10
N ILE A 661 11.08 1.34 17.53
CA ILE A 661 10.63 0.20 16.72
C ILE A 661 9.11 0.04 16.90
N GLY A 662 8.38 -0.17 15.80
CA GLY A 662 6.92 -0.25 15.79
C GLY A 662 6.41 -1.45 14.99
N VAL A 663 5.38 -2.11 15.52
CA VAL A 663 4.61 -3.15 14.85
C VAL A 663 3.13 -2.82 14.93
N GLY A 664 2.40 -2.98 13.83
CA GLY A 664 0.99 -2.64 13.71
C GLY A 664 0.15 -3.83 13.23
N PHE A 665 -1.01 -4.05 13.84
CA PHE A 665 -1.89 -5.17 13.48
C PHE A 665 -3.14 -4.71 12.75
N GLU A 666 -3.47 -5.44 11.68
CA GLU A 666 -4.72 -5.32 10.90
C GLU A 666 -5.06 -3.89 10.42
N PRO A 667 -4.18 -3.18 9.68
CA PRO A 667 -4.56 -1.96 8.96
C PRO A 667 -5.75 -2.20 8.00
N ASP A 668 -6.60 -1.19 7.85
CA ASP A 668 -7.78 -1.29 6.98
C ASP A 668 -7.38 -1.33 5.50
N ASP A 669 -6.34 -0.58 5.12
CA ASP A 669 -5.89 -0.34 3.75
C ASP A 669 -4.57 -1.10 3.40
N SER A 670 -3.82 -0.57 2.44
CA SER A 670 -2.45 -1.00 2.09
C SER A 670 -1.37 -0.05 2.64
N GLY A 671 -1.71 0.75 3.64
CA GLY A 671 -0.80 1.56 4.45
C GLY A 671 -0.83 1.08 5.91
N MET A 672 -0.81 2.02 6.84
CA MET A 672 -1.00 1.74 8.27
C MET A 672 -2.36 2.22 8.80
N THR A 673 -3.31 2.62 7.94
CA THR A 673 -4.53 3.31 8.37
C THR A 673 -5.33 2.46 9.34
N ASN A 674 -5.62 3.03 10.51
CA ASN A 674 -6.35 2.38 11.60
C ASN A 674 -5.65 1.11 12.13
N ALA A 675 -4.35 0.93 11.90
CA ALA A 675 -3.59 -0.16 12.51
C ALA A 675 -3.50 0.01 14.02
N ASP A 676 -3.56 -1.12 14.73
CA ASP A 676 -3.36 -1.25 16.16
C ASP A 676 -1.86 -1.40 16.44
N MET A 677 -1.20 -0.30 16.85
CA MET A 677 0.26 -0.17 16.90
C MET A 677 0.81 -0.39 18.31
N VAL A 678 1.93 -1.12 18.39
CA VAL A 678 2.77 -1.23 19.57
C VAL A 678 4.15 -0.67 19.23
N PHE A 679 4.58 0.37 19.95
CA PHE A 679 5.89 0.99 19.79
C PHE A 679 6.77 0.73 21.01
N GLY A 680 8.01 0.29 20.77
CA GLY A 680 9.10 0.27 21.74
C GLY A 680 10.08 1.41 21.46
N TYR A 681 10.36 2.22 22.47
CA TYR A 681 11.22 3.40 22.37
C TYR A 681 12.54 3.18 23.10
N ALA A 682 13.61 3.81 22.60
CA ALA A 682 14.88 3.96 23.27
C ALA A 682 15.22 5.46 23.42
N LEU A 683 15.54 5.86 24.64
CA LEU A 683 15.91 7.22 25.01
C LEU A 683 17.43 7.36 25.16
N GLU A 684 17.91 8.60 25.06
CA GLU A 684 19.34 8.95 24.98
C GLU A 684 20.16 8.52 26.21
N ASN A 685 19.48 8.40 27.36
CA ASN A 685 20.03 7.91 28.62
C ASN A 685 20.00 6.37 28.77
N GLY A 686 19.70 5.63 27.70
CA GLY A 686 19.56 4.18 27.70
C GLY A 686 18.22 3.64 28.23
N THR A 687 17.31 4.51 28.68
CA THR A 687 15.97 4.08 29.13
C THR A 687 15.16 3.59 27.94
N THR A 688 14.42 2.49 28.11
CA THR A 688 13.47 2.00 27.10
C THR A 688 12.07 1.87 27.69
N TYR A 689 11.04 2.05 26.87
CA TYR A 689 9.64 1.93 27.28
C TYR A 689 8.75 1.54 26.10
N ILE A 690 7.49 1.16 26.38
CA ILE A 690 6.51 0.74 25.38
C ILE A 690 5.25 1.62 25.48
N ARG A 691 4.61 1.88 24.35
CA ARG A 691 3.32 2.59 24.27
C ARG A 691 2.44 2.00 23.16
N GLY A 692 1.18 1.75 23.47
CA GLY A 692 0.15 1.45 22.47
C GLY A 692 -0.38 2.72 21.79
N ALA A 693 -0.63 2.65 20.49
CA ALA A 693 -1.15 3.76 19.69
C ALA A 693 -2.01 3.29 18.51
N ARG A 694 -2.78 4.19 17.93
CA ARG A 694 -3.59 3.96 16.72
C ARG A 694 -3.00 4.78 15.57
N SER A 695 -2.65 4.13 14.45
CA SER A 695 -2.16 4.85 13.27
C SER A 695 -3.30 5.53 12.50
N VAL A 696 -3.04 6.75 12.00
CA VAL A 696 -4.02 7.62 11.31
C VAL A 696 -3.48 8.01 9.93
N ALA A 697 -3.38 7.01 9.05
CA ALA A 697 -2.92 7.15 7.66
C ALA A 697 -1.55 7.87 7.53
N ASN A 698 -1.56 9.16 7.19
CA ASN A 698 -0.38 9.99 6.96
C ASN A 698 -0.03 10.90 8.16
N GLU A 699 -0.80 10.85 9.24
CA GLU A 699 -0.56 11.60 10.48
C GLU A 699 0.20 10.76 11.53
N PRO A 700 0.92 11.39 12.48
CA PRO A 700 1.58 10.69 13.58
C PRO A 700 0.60 9.77 14.35
N PRO A 701 1.00 8.54 14.73
CA PRO A 701 0.15 7.62 15.47
C PRO A 701 -0.33 8.21 16.80
N ILE A 702 -1.65 8.24 17.00
CA ILE A 702 -2.27 8.81 18.20
C ILE A 702 -2.12 7.82 19.36
N PRO A 703 -1.46 8.19 20.48
CA PRO A 703 -1.37 7.35 21.68
C PRO A 703 -2.74 6.95 22.22
N TYR A 704 -2.85 5.76 22.79
CA TYR A 704 -4.06 5.41 23.55
C TYR A 704 -4.14 6.24 24.85
N PRO A 705 -5.36 6.56 25.36
CA PRO A 705 -5.54 7.37 26.58
C PRO A 705 -5.05 6.72 27.88
N THR A 706 -4.67 5.45 27.82
CA THR A 706 -3.97 4.70 28.86
C THR A 706 -2.76 4.03 28.21
N ASP A 707 -1.64 3.87 28.93
CA ASP A 707 -0.36 3.50 28.30
C ASP A 707 -0.35 2.11 27.62
N SER A 708 -1.28 1.23 27.98
CA SER A 708 -1.42 -0.12 27.40
C SER A 708 -2.82 -0.73 27.63
N PRO A 709 -3.84 -0.39 26.83
CA PRO A 709 -5.16 -1.02 26.93
C PRO A 709 -5.12 -2.46 26.42
N GLY A 710 -4.88 -3.42 27.30
CA GLY A 710 -4.84 -4.85 26.95
C GLY A 710 -3.51 -5.32 26.34
N ILE A 711 -2.42 -4.57 26.51
CA ILE A 711 -1.06 -5.07 26.30
C ILE A 711 -0.47 -5.41 27.67
N THR A 712 0.12 -6.60 27.82
CA THR A 712 0.69 -7.11 29.07
C THR A 712 2.10 -7.67 28.84
N ASN A 713 2.85 -7.94 29.92
CA ASN A 713 4.23 -8.45 29.85
C ASN A 713 5.15 -7.66 28.90
N ALA A 714 4.95 -6.34 28.84
CA ALA A 714 5.62 -5.45 27.90
C ALA A 714 7.02 -5.08 28.43
N SER A 715 8.07 -5.41 27.68
CA SER A 715 9.44 -4.94 27.94
C SER A 715 10.17 -4.62 26.64
N ALA A 716 10.91 -3.51 26.66
CA ALA A 716 11.86 -3.16 25.60
C ALA A 716 13.29 -3.36 26.12
N ALA A 717 14.23 -3.59 25.20
CA ALA A 717 15.66 -3.75 25.51
C ALA A 717 16.51 -3.35 24.30
N ARG A 718 17.80 -3.08 24.53
CA ARG A 718 18.78 -2.89 23.46
C ARG A 718 20.00 -3.78 23.69
N ILE A 719 20.27 -4.67 22.75
CA ILE A 719 21.24 -5.78 22.89
C ILE A 719 22.17 -5.74 21.66
N GLN A 720 23.46 -5.45 21.86
CA GLN A 720 24.50 -5.42 20.81
C GLN A 720 24.08 -4.77 19.46
N GLY A 721 23.39 -3.62 19.51
CA GLY A 721 22.94 -2.89 18.30
C GLY A 721 21.54 -3.27 17.79
N PHE A 722 20.86 -4.23 18.41
CA PHE A 722 19.45 -4.55 18.16
C PHE A 722 18.55 -3.87 19.18
N THR A 723 17.41 -3.33 18.75
CA THR A 723 16.30 -2.94 19.61
C THR A 723 15.29 -4.08 19.63
N VAL A 724 14.95 -4.57 20.81
CA VAL A 724 14.04 -5.70 21.02
C VAL A 724 12.80 -5.21 21.77
N LEU A 725 11.62 -5.56 21.24
CA LEU A 725 10.30 -5.20 21.74
C LEU A 725 9.53 -6.48 22.06
N LYS A 726 9.36 -6.81 23.35
CA LYS A 726 8.53 -7.92 23.83
C LYS A 726 7.21 -7.43 24.38
N PHE A 727 6.11 -8.11 24.05
CA PHE A 727 4.79 -7.86 24.66
C PHE A 727 3.83 -9.06 24.49
N THR A 728 2.76 -9.09 25.25
CA THR A 728 1.63 -10.02 25.13
C THR A 728 0.35 -9.23 24.85
N ARG A 729 -0.55 -9.74 23.99
CA ARG A 729 -1.88 -9.15 23.75
C ARG A 729 -2.94 -10.23 23.47
N PRO A 730 -4.24 -9.99 23.76
CA PRO A 730 -5.30 -10.95 23.47
C PRO A 730 -5.52 -11.10 21.96
N LEU A 731 -5.87 -12.31 21.53
CA LEU A 731 -6.31 -12.61 20.16
C LEU A 731 -7.66 -11.96 19.86
N ALA A 732 -8.59 -12.01 20.81
CA ALA A 732 -9.92 -11.39 20.71
C ALA A 732 -9.99 -10.16 21.63
N ALA A 733 -10.06 -8.98 21.03
CA ALA A 733 -10.15 -7.71 21.74
C ALA A 733 -11.57 -7.14 21.68
N ARG A 734 -11.94 -6.31 22.67
CA ARG A 734 -13.22 -5.57 22.69
C ARG A 734 -12.97 -4.12 22.28
N PRO A 735 -13.61 -3.61 21.20
CA PRO A 735 -13.55 -2.20 20.84
C PRO A 735 -13.92 -1.28 22.03
N PRO A 736 -13.35 -0.06 22.11
CA PRO A 736 -12.63 0.65 21.05
C PRO A 736 -11.11 0.37 20.98
N PHE A 737 -10.55 -0.43 21.90
CA PHE A 737 -9.11 -0.64 22.00
C PHE A 737 -8.69 -2.04 21.54
N ASN A 738 -7.59 -2.08 20.80
CA ASN A 738 -6.99 -3.22 20.12
C ASN A 738 -7.89 -3.90 19.05
N LYS A 739 -7.27 -4.33 17.95
CA LYS A 739 -7.94 -5.10 16.88
C LYS A 739 -7.83 -6.60 17.11
N THR A 740 -8.95 -7.31 17.02
CA THR A 740 -9.00 -8.78 17.05
C THR A 740 -8.13 -9.36 15.93
N LEU A 741 -7.22 -10.25 16.31
CA LEU A 741 -6.31 -10.94 15.40
C LEU A 741 -7.02 -12.07 14.66
N PRO A 742 -6.86 -12.20 13.34
CA PRO A 742 -7.42 -13.31 12.60
C PRO A 742 -6.68 -14.61 12.92
N ILE A 743 -7.44 -15.66 13.24
CA ILE A 743 -6.92 -17.02 13.45
C ILE A 743 -7.18 -17.91 12.21
N ALA A 744 -8.13 -17.52 11.35
CA ALA A 744 -8.55 -18.29 10.17
C ALA A 744 -7.94 -17.80 8.83
N ARG A 745 -7.06 -16.80 8.87
CA ARG A 745 -6.27 -16.29 7.74
C ARG A 745 -4.98 -15.63 8.26
N PRO A 746 -3.97 -15.37 7.41
CA PRO A 746 -2.86 -14.50 7.78
C PRO A 746 -3.35 -13.13 8.29
N ALA A 747 -2.66 -12.62 9.32
CA ALA A 747 -2.84 -11.27 9.81
C ALA A 747 -2.00 -10.29 8.97
N LYS A 748 -2.58 -9.15 8.61
CA LYS A 748 -1.79 -8.02 8.10
C LYS A 748 -0.97 -7.48 9.26
N VAL A 749 0.35 -7.48 9.13
CA VAL A 749 1.29 -6.90 10.09
C VAL A 749 2.06 -5.79 9.41
N ALA A 750 1.78 -4.55 9.79
CA ALA A 750 2.62 -3.39 9.49
C ALA A 750 3.86 -3.41 10.38
N TYR A 751 5.00 -2.94 9.85
CA TYR A 751 6.22 -2.76 10.63
C TYR A 751 6.94 -1.50 10.17
N ALA A 752 7.65 -0.86 11.10
CA ALA A 752 8.39 0.37 10.87
C ALA A 752 9.39 0.62 12.00
N MET A 753 10.57 1.18 11.72
CA MET A 753 11.47 1.69 12.77
C MET A 753 12.03 3.07 12.41
N ASN A 754 12.53 3.78 13.41
CA ASN A 754 13.45 4.90 13.23
C ASN A 754 14.57 4.82 14.29
N PRO A 755 15.80 4.46 13.91
CA PRO A 755 16.90 4.30 14.86
C PRO A 755 17.59 5.63 15.24
N MET A 756 16.98 6.79 14.93
CA MET A 756 17.60 8.12 15.07
C MET A 756 16.72 9.19 15.75
N TYR A 757 15.41 8.98 15.89
CA TYR A 757 14.49 9.94 16.50
C TYR A 757 13.51 9.19 17.42
N VAL A 758 13.21 9.76 18.59
CA VAL A 758 12.28 9.14 19.56
C VAL A 758 10.83 9.22 19.08
N GLU A 759 10.43 10.28 18.38
CA GLU A 759 9.02 10.48 18.04
C GLU A 759 8.58 9.70 16.79
N PRO A 760 7.37 9.12 16.76
CA PRO A 760 6.82 8.40 15.62
C PRO A 760 6.31 9.33 14.51
N LEU A 761 6.96 10.47 14.31
CA LEU A 761 6.74 11.38 13.17
C LEU A 761 7.26 10.79 11.86
N TYR A 762 8.29 9.94 11.92
CA TYR A 762 8.88 9.30 10.75
C TYR A 762 9.38 7.90 11.03
N HIS A 763 9.04 6.98 10.14
CA HIS A 763 9.75 5.72 9.94
C HIS A 763 10.87 5.89 8.92
N GLY A 764 12.03 5.26 9.14
CA GLY A 764 13.09 5.18 8.15
C GLY A 764 12.69 4.37 6.90
N PRO A 765 13.66 4.02 6.03
CA PRO A 765 13.43 3.15 4.88
C PRO A 765 12.92 1.75 5.29
N GLU A 766 13.24 1.31 6.51
CA GLU A 766 12.85 0.02 7.07
C GLU A 766 11.39 0.04 7.58
N ARG A 767 10.47 -0.10 6.63
CA ARG A 767 9.03 -0.22 6.83
C ARG A 767 8.39 -1.21 5.84
N GLY A 768 7.16 -1.62 6.11
CA GLY A 768 6.34 -2.37 5.15
C GLY A 768 5.12 -3.06 5.75
N LEU A 769 4.54 -3.95 4.95
CA LEU A 769 3.41 -4.81 5.31
C LEU A 769 3.77 -6.26 5.00
N ALA A 770 3.60 -7.14 5.99
CA ALA A 770 3.73 -8.59 5.86
C ALA A 770 2.40 -9.27 6.18
N ASN A 771 2.14 -10.43 5.58
CA ASN A 771 1.05 -11.31 5.97
C ASN A 771 1.63 -12.42 6.84
N VAL A 772 1.23 -12.48 8.12
CA VAL A 772 1.81 -13.38 9.12
C VAL A 772 0.79 -14.42 9.56
N GLU A 773 1.12 -15.71 9.45
CA GLU A 773 0.30 -16.82 9.93
C GLU A 773 0.49 -17.02 11.45
N LEU A 774 -0.28 -16.27 12.24
CA LEU A 774 -0.13 -16.24 13.70
C LEU A 774 -0.36 -17.58 14.39
N VAL A 775 -1.15 -18.47 13.77
CA VAL A 775 -1.32 -19.87 14.21
C VAL A 775 -0.96 -20.76 13.01
N PRO A 776 0.11 -21.56 13.06
CA PRO A 776 0.53 -22.39 11.95
C PRO A 776 -0.46 -23.52 11.68
N ALA A 777 -0.34 -24.17 10.53
CA ALA A 777 -1.13 -25.33 10.11
C ALA A 777 -0.89 -26.63 10.94
N TYR A 778 -0.44 -26.54 12.20
CA TYR A 778 -0.30 -27.65 13.14
C TYR A 778 -1.59 -27.98 13.92
N ALA A 779 -2.71 -27.93 13.21
CA ALA A 779 -3.89 -28.73 13.51
C ALA A 779 -4.44 -29.27 12.19
N ASN A 780 -4.82 -30.56 12.13
CA ASN A 780 -5.35 -31.21 10.93
C ASN A 780 -6.78 -30.73 10.61
N TYR A 781 -6.93 -29.44 10.30
CA TYR A 781 -8.20 -28.78 10.03
C TYR A 781 -8.63 -29.00 8.57
N HIS A 782 -8.92 -30.26 8.23
CA HIS A 782 -9.71 -30.60 7.04
C HIS A 782 -11.14 -30.07 7.22
N ALA A 783 -11.34 -28.79 6.92
CA ALA A 783 -12.67 -28.20 6.83
C ALA A 783 -13.50 -28.96 5.79
N VAL A 784 -14.65 -29.49 6.19
CA VAL A 784 -15.56 -30.21 5.31
C VAL A 784 -16.33 -29.19 4.46
N THR A 785 -15.68 -28.66 3.43
CA THR A 785 -16.24 -27.69 2.48
C THR A 785 -17.03 -28.40 1.37
N PHE A 786 -17.76 -27.64 0.56
CA PHE A 786 -18.48 -28.12 -0.62
C PHE A 786 -17.60 -28.88 -1.63
N ASN A 787 -16.28 -28.66 -1.62
CA ASN A 787 -15.32 -29.32 -2.52
C ASN A 787 -14.76 -30.63 -1.93
N SER A 788 -15.02 -30.92 -0.66
CA SER A 788 -14.57 -32.15 0.00
C SER A 788 -15.51 -33.32 -0.30
N ALA A 789 -14.99 -34.54 -0.40
CA ALA A 789 -15.80 -35.72 -0.75
C ALA A 789 -17.02 -35.92 0.19
N LEU A 790 -16.85 -35.68 1.49
CA LEU A 790 -17.96 -35.73 2.47
C LEU A 790 -18.96 -34.57 2.27
N GLY A 791 -18.47 -33.35 2.01
CA GLY A 791 -19.33 -32.20 1.72
C GLY A 791 -20.19 -32.42 0.47
N ILE A 792 -19.60 -32.96 -0.60
CA ILE A 792 -20.30 -33.34 -1.84
C ILE A 792 -21.40 -34.37 -1.54
N VAL A 793 -21.08 -35.46 -0.85
CA VAL A 793 -22.06 -36.52 -0.54
C VAL A 793 -23.26 -35.98 0.25
N PHE A 794 -23.03 -35.25 1.35
CA PHE A 794 -24.12 -34.75 2.17
C PHE A 794 -24.95 -33.66 1.46
N THR A 795 -24.33 -32.78 0.68
CA THR A 795 -25.06 -31.72 -0.05
C THR A 795 -25.83 -32.25 -1.26
N VAL A 796 -25.35 -33.29 -1.96
CA VAL A 796 -26.12 -33.99 -3.00
C VAL A 796 -27.35 -34.68 -2.39
N ILE A 797 -27.20 -35.40 -1.27
CA ILE A 797 -28.32 -36.03 -0.55
C ILE A 797 -29.33 -34.96 -0.08
N GLY A 798 -28.85 -33.86 0.50
CA GLY A 798 -29.69 -32.73 0.92
C GLY A 798 -30.45 -32.09 -0.24
N THR A 799 -29.81 -31.92 -1.40
CA THR A 799 -30.43 -31.37 -2.62
C THR A 799 -31.55 -32.27 -3.15
N ILE A 800 -31.33 -33.58 -3.17
CA ILE A 800 -32.34 -34.57 -3.60
C ILE A 800 -33.55 -34.55 -2.66
N LEU A 801 -33.33 -34.58 -1.34
CA LEU A 801 -34.41 -34.61 -0.36
C LEU A 801 -35.16 -33.28 -0.25
N LEU A 802 -34.48 -32.15 -0.41
CA LEU A 802 -35.11 -30.83 -0.55
C LEU A 802 -35.99 -30.78 -1.82
N SER A 803 -35.52 -31.32 -2.94
CA SER A 803 -36.29 -31.41 -4.19
C SER A 803 -37.56 -32.28 -4.03
N ILE A 804 -37.44 -33.42 -3.36
CA ILE A 804 -38.59 -34.28 -3.02
C ILE A 804 -39.58 -33.56 -2.08
N THR A 805 -39.07 -32.74 -1.15
CA THR A 805 -39.90 -31.94 -0.24
C THR A 805 -40.67 -30.85 -1.02
N LEU A 806 -40.01 -30.14 -1.93
CA LEU A 806 -40.64 -29.13 -2.80
C LEU A 806 -41.68 -29.75 -3.74
N ALA A 807 -41.40 -30.92 -4.32
CA ALA A 807 -42.37 -31.69 -5.10
C ALA A 807 -43.57 -32.13 -4.24
N THR A 808 -43.33 -32.53 -2.98
CA THR A 808 -44.39 -32.87 -2.02
C THR A 808 -45.26 -31.65 -1.68
N ILE A 809 -44.66 -30.47 -1.47
CA ILE A 809 -45.39 -29.20 -1.29
C ILE A 809 -46.27 -28.92 -2.51
N TYR A 810 -45.74 -29.03 -3.73
CA TYR A 810 -46.49 -28.83 -4.97
C TYR A 810 -47.68 -29.80 -5.10
N VAL A 811 -47.50 -31.09 -4.78
CA VAL A 811 -48.59 -32.08 -4.76
C VAL A 811 -49.64 -31.74 -3.71
N ILE A 812 -49.26 -31.35 -2.49
CA ILE A 812 -50.21 -30.96 -1.44
C ILE A 812 -50.99 -29.68 -1.81
N ILE A 813 -50.36 -28.71 -2.49
CA ILE A 813 -51.03 -27.48 -2.96
C ILE A 813 -52.02 -27.80 -4.09
N THR A 814 -51.59 -28.54 -5.11
CA THR A 814 -52.43 -28.86 -6.29
C THR A 814 -53.57 -29.82 -5.94
N ARG A 815 -53.31 -30.85 -5.12
CA ARG A 815 -54.31 -31.84 -4.67
C ARG A 815 -55.01 -31.47 -3.35
N ARG A 816 -54.96 -30.20 -2.92
CA ARG A 816 -55.56 -29.72 -1.65
C ARG A 816 -57.06 -30.00 -1.48
N MET A 817 -57.77 -30.27 -2.59
CA MET A 817 -59.20 -30.56 -2.62
C MET A 817 -59.52 -32.06 -2.48
N ASP A 818 -58.54 -32.95 -2.73
CA ASP A 818 -58.72 -34.40 -2.67
C ASP A 818 -59.12 -34.81 -1.23
N PRO A 819 -60.11 -35.71 -1.03
CA PRO A 819 -60.69 -35.95 0.29
C PRO A 819 -59.69 -36.29 1.40
N ILE A 820 -58.61 -37.00 1.05
CA ILE A 820 -57.52 -37.40 1.96
C ILE A 820 -56.77 -36.15 2.48
N ILE A 821 -56.27 -35.31 1.58
CA ILE A 821 -55.51 -34.11 1.93
C ILE A 821 -56.41 -33.10 2.66
N ARG A 822 -57.65 -32.94 2.18
CA ARG A 822 -58.63 -32.01 2.77
C ARG A 822 -58.97 -32.35 4.23
N ARG A 823 -59.07 -33.64 4.59
CA ARG A 823 -59.28 -34.10 5.98
C ARG A 823 -58.06 -33.84 6.88
N SER A 824 -56.85 -34.12 6.42
CA SER A 824 -55.59 -33.90 7.17
C SER A 824 -55.19 -32.43 7.40
N SER A 825 -56.09 -31.46 7.14
CA SER A 825 -55.94 -30.02 7.42
C SER A 825 -54.73 -29.37 6.72
N PRO A 826 -54.84 -29.03 5.42
CA PRO A 826 -53.71 -28.62 4.57
C PRO A 826 -52.79 -27.50 5.09
N PRO A 827 -53.26 -26.43 5.77
CA PRO A 827 -52.35 -25.38 6.26
C PRO A 827 -51.26 -25.90 7.21
N PHE A 828 -51.61 -26.83 8.10
CA PHE A 828 -50.63 -27.43 9.01
C PHE A 828 -49.66 -28.36 8.28
N LEU A 829 -50.11 -29.07 7.24
CA LEU A 829 -49.23 -29.91 6.41
C LEU A 829 -48.18 -29.07 5.68
N LEU A 830 -48.56 -27.90 5.15
CA LEU A 830 -47.64 -27.01 4.46
C LEU A 830 -46.60 -26.38 5.41
N ILE A 831 -47.01 -25.96 6.61
CA ILE A 831 -46.08 -25.42 7.62
C ILE A 831 -45.05 -26.48 8.05
N ILE A 832 -45.48 -27.71 8.28
CA ILE A 832 -44.57 -28.82 8.61
C ILE A 832 -43.60 -29.10 7.46
N LEU A 833 -44.04 -29.05 6.19
CA LEU A 833 -43.16 -29.20 5.03
C LEU A 833 -42.16 -28.05 4.87
N VAL A 834 -42.50 -26.82 5.28
CA VAL A 834 -41.53 -25.70 5.34
C VAL A 834 -40.49 -25.95 6.43
N GLY A 835 -40.89 -26.49 7.60
CA GLY A 835 -39.95 -26.96 8.62
C GLY A 835 -39.01 -28.07 8.14
N VAL A 836 -39.54 -29.04 7.38
CA VAL A 836 -38.75 -30.10 6.73
C VAL A 836 -37.77 -29.52 5.71
N ALA A 837 -38.20 -28.57 4.87
CA ALA A 837 -37.33 -27.91 3.90
C ALA A 837 -36.18 -27.14 4.59
N LEU A 838 -36.48 -26.38 5.66
CA LEU A 838 -35.46 -25.69 6.46
C LEU A 838 -34.50 -26.67 7.15
N GLY A 839 -35.00 -27.84 7.60
CA GLY A 839 -34.16 -28.91 8.11
C GLY A 839 -33.11 -29.40 7.10
N TYR A 840 -33.47 -29.56 5.82
CA TYR A 840 -32.50 -29.88 4.79
C TYR A 840 -31.56 -28.71 4.42
N VAL A 841 -32.02 -27.45 4.54
CA VAL A 841 -31.17 -26.26 4.36
C VAL A 841 -30.04 -26.20 5.39
N CYS A 842 -30.23 -26.72 6.61
CA CYS A 842 -29.16 -26.83 7.61
C CYS A 842 -27.90 -27.52 7.06
N ILE A 843 -28.03 -28.58 6.24
CA ILE A 843 -26.88 -29.34 5.71
C ILE A 843 -25.91 -28.42 4.94
N PHE A 844 -26.44 -27.48 4.15
CA PHE A 844 -25.65 -26.51 3.40
C PHE A 844 -24.92 -25.55 4.35
N VAL A 845 -25.60 -25.03 5.38
CA VAL A 845 -25.00 -24.10 6.37
C VAL A 845 -23.99 -24.80 7.30
N TRP A 846 -24.11 -26.12 7.48
CA TRP A 846 -23.09 -26.94 8.12
C TRP A 846 -21.85 -27.16 7.26
N THR A 847 -22.00 -27.12 5.93
CA THR A 847 -20.93 -27.27 4.91
C THR A 847 -20.22 -25.94 4.58
N ILE A 848 -20.83 -24.79 4.91
CA ILE A 848 -20.16 -23.48 4.87
C ILE A 848 -19.02 -23.45 5.93
N PRO A 849 -17.82 -22.94 5.59
CA PRO A 849 -16.71 -22.76 6.53
C PRO A 849 -17.12 -22.00 7.81
N ARG A 850 -16.61 -22.44 8.96
CA ARG A 850 -16.93 -21.85 10.26
C ARG A 850 -16.51 -20.37 10.32
N SER A 851 -17.45 -19.53 10.73
CA SER A 851 -17.34 -18.08 10.92
C SER A 851 -18.44 -17.65 11.89
N ASP A 852 -18.35 -16.48 12.52
CA ASP A 852 -19.39 -16.03 13.47
C ASP A 852 -20.77 -15.92 12.82
N ALA A 853 -20.83 -15.51 11.55
CA ALA A 853 -22.06 -15.50 10.76
C ALA A 853 -22.63 -16.91 10.56
N ALA A 854 -21.77 -17.90 10.25
CA ALA A 854 -22.20 -19.30 10.13
C ALA A 854 -22.64 -19.89 11.48
N CYS A 855 -21.92 -19.63 12.58
CA CYS A 855 -22.29 -20.10 13.93
C CYS A 855 -23.67 -19.57 14.35
N LYS A 856 -23.99 -18.30 14.02
CA LYS A 856 -25.30 -17.69 14.25
C LYS A 856 -26.38 -18.26 13.31
N ALA A 857 -26.07 -18.49 12.03
CA ALA A 857 -27.03 -19.11 11.11
C ALA A 857 -27.41 -20.55 11.53
N ARG A 858 -26.47 -21.31 12.12
CA ARG A 858 -26.67 -22.69 12.60
C ARG A 858 -27.74 -22.79 13.70
N MET A 859 -27.63 -21.97 14.75
CA MET A 859 -28.63 -21.95 15.85
C MET A 859 -30.04 -21.59 15.36
N TRP A 860 -30.17 -20.57 14.51
CA TRP A 860 -31.45 -20.07 14.02
C TRP A 860 -32.19 -21.08 13.14
N LEU A 861 -31.49 -21.72 12.20
CA LEU A 861 -32.12 -22.69 11.29
C LEU A 861 -32.63 -23.93 12.03
N VAL A 862 -31.88 -24.43 13.04
CA VAL A 862 -32.31 -25.61 13.80
C VAL A 862 -33.53 -25.32 14.67
N GLY A 863 -33.55 -24.20 15.40
CA GLY A 863 -34.71 -23.81 16.22
C GLY A 863 -35.97 -23.60 15.36
N LEU A 864 -35.85 -22.83 14.28
CA LEU A 864 -36.95 -22.59 13.35
C LEU A 864 -37.44 -23.87 12.65
N ALA A 865 -36.56 -24.74 12.18
CA ALA A 865 -36.96 -26.02 11.60
C ALA A 865 -37.69 -26.92 12.63
N TYR A 866 -37.20 -26.96 13.87
CA TYR A 866 -37.81 -27.76 14.94
C TYR A 866 -39.23 -27.29 15.29
N ILE A 867 -39.44 -26.00 15.58
CA ILE A 867 -40.75 -25.48 15.97
C ILE A 867 -41.79 -25.64 14.84
N LEU A 868 -41.38 -25.47 13.58
CA LEU A 868 -42.22 -25.66 12.41
C LEU A 868 -42.62 -27.14 12.18
N MET A 869 -41.73 -28.09 12.47
CA MET A 869 -42.05 -29.52 12.39
C MET A 869 -42.88 -30.01 13.59
N PHE A 870 -42.35 -29.90 14.81
CA PHE A 870 -42.93 -30.57 16.00
C PHE A 870 -43.94 -29.69 16.76
N GLY A 871 -43.74 -28.38 16.79
CA GLY A 871 -44.71 -27.45 17.38
C GLY A 871 -46.05 -27.44 16.64
N PHE A 872 -46.02 -27.28 15.31
CA PHE A 872 -47.25 -27.29 14.51
C PHE A 872 -47.89 -28.69 14.37
N ALA A 873 -47.11 -29.77 14.45
CA ALA A 873 -47.66 -31.13 14.61
C ALA A 873 -48.42 -31.29 15.95
N THR A 874 -47.87 -30.74 17.03
CA THR A 874 -48.51 -30.73 18.36
C THR A 874 -49.81 -29.91 18.36
N VAL A 875 -49.80 -28.71 17.78
CA VAL A 875 -51.00 -27.88 17.60
C VAL A 875 -52.06 -28.58 16.74
N LYS A 876 -51.66 -29.27 15.67
CA LYS A 876 -52.56 -30.07 14.83
C LYS A 876 -53.23 -31.19 15.64
N ASN A 877 -52.48 -31.94 16.45
CA ASN A 877 -53.05 -32.96 17.35
C ASN A 877 -53.97 -32.32 18.41
N TYR A 878 -53.62 -31.14 18.96
CA TYR A 878 -54.45 -30.43 19.93
C TYR A 878 -55.81 -30.01 19.34
N ARG A 879 -55.85 -29.59 18.07
CA ARG A 879 -57.11 -29.34 17.35
C ARG A 879 -58.01 -30.58 17.32
N ILE A 880 -57.44 -31.77 17.11
CA ILE A 880 -58.19 -33.03 17.09
C ILE A 880 -58.69 -33.37 18.49
N TYR A 881 -57.84 -33.23 19.52
CA TYR A 881 -58.23 -33.41 20.93
C TYR A 881 -59.43 -32.54 21.35
N LEU A 882 -59.44 -31.26 20.98
CA LEU A 882 -60.55 -30.35 21.29
C LEU A 882 -61.87 -30.77 20.63
N VAL A 883 -61.82 -31.34 19.43
CA VAL A 883 -63.02 -31.87 18.73
C VAL A 883 -63.56 -33.11 19.45
N PHE A 884 -62.71 -34.01 19.93
CA PHE A 884 -63.15 -35.22 20.64
C PHE A 884 -63.61 -34.97 22.08
N ARG A 885 -63.16 -33.91 22.76
CA ARG A 885 -63.54 -33.61 24.15
C ARG A 885 -64.95 -32.98 24.32
N GLY A 886 -65.78 -32.98 23.28
CA GLY A 886 -67.20 -32.64 23.40
C GLY A 886 -67.53 -31.15 23.40
N ALA A 887 -66.65 -30.29 22.87
CA ALA A 887 -66.93 -28.87 22.62
C ALA A 887 -67.87 -28.68 21.42
N SER A 888 -69.07 -29.26 21.51
CA SER A 888 -70.12 -29.16 20.48
C SER A 888 -70.76 -27.76 20.50
N GLY A 889 -70.85 -27.10 19.35
CA GLY A 889 -71.63 -25.86 19.20
C GLY A 889 -71.16 -24.92 18.08
N SER A 890 -69.85 -24.82 17.81
CA SER A 890 -69.35 -23.98 16.71
C SER A 890 -68.18 -24.63 15.96
N GLY A 891 -68.11 -24.39 14.65
CA GLY A 891 -67.10 -24.99 13.78
C GLY A 891 -65.72 -24.41 14.05
N LEU A 892 -64.90 -25.08 14.88
CA LEU A 892 -63.57 -24.61 15.29
C LEU A 892 -62.64 -24.43 14.07
N SER A 893 -62.57 -23.18 13.62
CA SER A 893 -61.89 -22.78 12.40
C SER A 893 -60.39 -23.10 12.47
N THR A 894 -59.89 -23.76 11.44
CA THR A 894 -58.45 -24.03 11.27
C THR A 894 -57.61 -22.75 11.34
N ARG A 895 -58.17 -21.60 10.94
CA ARG A 895 -57.51 -20.28 11.07
C ARG A 895 -57.38 -19.83 12.52
N ALA A 896 -58.39 -20.05 13.37
CA ALA A 896 -58.36 -19.63 14.77
C ALA A 896 -57.31 -20.41 15.58
N VAL A 897 -57.22 -21.73 15.36
CA VAL A 897 -56.18 -22.56 16.02
C VAL A 897 -54.78 -22.22 15.51
N LEU A 898 -54.63 -21.88 14.23
CA LEU A 898 -53.36 -21.46 13.64
C LEU A 898 -52.91 -20.08 14.17
N LEU A 899 -53.83 -19.10 14.30
CA LEU A 899 -53.57 -17.84 14.99
C LEU A 899 -53.13 -18.07 16.44
N GLY A 900 -53.81 -18.98 17.16
CA GLY A 900 -53.46 -19.39 18.52
C GLY A 900 -52.10 -20.08 18.67
N SER A 901 -51.42 -20.45 17.57
CA SER A 901 -50.07 -21.01 17.59
C SER A 901 -48.95 -19.98 17.35
N ILE A 902 -49.27 -18.74 16.99
CA ILE A 902 -48.29 -17.66 16.81
C ILE A 902 -47.43 -17.43 18.08
N PRO A 903 -47.97 -17.46 19.31
CA PRO A 903 -47.14 -17.29 20.52
C PRO A 903 -46.05 -18.35 20.68
N LEU A 904 -46.25 -19.58 20.20
CA LEU A 904 -45.24 -20.65 20.28
C LEU A 904 -44.04 -20.34 19.37
N LEU A 905 -44.31 -19.88 18.14
CA LEU A 905 -43.25 -19.44 17.23
C LEU A 905 -42.57 -18.16 17.71
N ALA A 906 -43.34 -17.23 18.30
CA ALA A 906 -42.81 -15.98 18.84
C ALA A 906 -41.86 -16.20 20.01
N ILE A 907 -42.14 -17.16 20.91
CA ILE A 907 -41.23 -17.51 22.02
C ILE A 907 -39.89 -18.03 21.50
N GLU A 908 -39.88 -18.96 20.53
CA GLU A 908 -38.63 -19.48 19.95
C GLU A 908 -37.82 -18.36 19.27
N VAL A 909 -38.47 -17.47 18.51
CA VAL A 909 -37.82 -16.31 17.88
C VAL A 909 -37.25 -15.35 18.93
N ILE A 910 -37.97 -15.09 20.03
CA ILE A 910 -37.49 -14.24 21.13
C ILE A 910 -36.27 -14.87 21.82
N LEU A 911 -36.29 -16.17 22.11
CA LEU A 911 -35.16 -16.88 22.72
C LEU A 911 -33.92 -16.87 21.81
N LEU A 912 -34.08 -17.15 20.52
CA LEU A 912 -32.99 -17.07 19.52
C LEU A 912 -32.46 -15.63 19.38
N THR A 913 -33.33 -14.61 19.46
CA THR A 913 -32.93 -13.19 19.45
C THR A 913 -32.12 -12.83 20.70
N ILE A 914 -32.60 -13.16 21.89
CA ILE A 914 -31.90 -12.94 23.16
C ILE A 914 -30.53 -13.60 23.12
N TRP A 915 -30.45 -14.87 22.71
CA TRP A 915 -29.19 -15.59 22.58
C TRP A 915 -28.23 -14.92 21.58
N THR A 916 -28.73 -14.40 20.45
CA THR A 916 -27.93 -13.69 19.44
C THR A 916 -27.32 -12.37 19.94
N PHE A 917 -27.90 -11.73 20.95
CA PHE A 917 -27.43 -10.44 21.49
C PHE A 917 -26.77 -10.51 22.88
N VAL A 918 -27.11 -11.51 23.72
CA VAL A 918 -26.64 -11.61 25.12
C VAL A 918 -25.48 -12.60 25.28
N ASP A 919 -25.52 -13.74 24.56
CA ASP A 919 -24.53 -14.83 24.66
C ASP A 919 -24.18 -15.34 23.25
N ALA A 920 -23.86 -14.39 22.37
CA ALA A 920 -23.83 -14.58 20.92
C ALA A 920 -22.80 -15.64 20.48
N PRO A 921 -23.22 -16.74 19.82
CA PRO A 921 -22.28 -17.77 19.39
C PRO A 921 -21.17 -17.24 18.47
N TYR A 922 -19.94 -17.65 18.76
CA TYR A 922 -18.72 -17.16 18.13
C TYR A 922 -17.74 -18.30 17.81
N LEU A 923 -16.78 -18.03 16.93
CA LEU A 923 -15.73 -18.97 16.57
C LEU A 923 -14.71 -19.13 17.71
N SER A 924 -14.69 -20.30 18.34
CA SER A 924 -13.76 -20.63 19.42
C SER A 924 -12.66 -21.57 18.92
N VAL A 925 -11.46 -21.38 19.46
CA VAL A 925 -10.27 -22.14 19.11
C VAL A 925 -9.77 -22.85 20.36
N THR A 926 -9.66 -24.17 20.27
CA THR A 926 -9.06 -25.02 21.30
C THR A 926 -7.75 -25.60 20.75
N SER A 927 -6.92 -26.23 21.59
CA SER A 927 -5.60 -26.74 21.16
C SER A 927 -5.64 -27.76 20.02
N ASN A 928 -6.80 -28.36 19.73
CA ASN A 928 -6.94 -29.44 18.74
C ASN A 928 -8.02 -29.17 17.69
N MET A 929 -8.88 -28.15 17.85
CA MET A 929 -10.01 -27.89 16.95
C MET A 929 -10.52 -26.44 17.02
N VAL A 930 -10.89 -25.91 15.85
CA VAL A 930 -11.70 -24.69 15.67
C VAL A 930 -13.17 -25.09 15.57
N ASP A 931 -14.03 -24.58 16.46
CA ASP A 931 -15.46 -24.90 16.47
C ASP A 931 -16.33 -23.73 16.92
N CYS A 932 -17.64 -23.79 16.67
CA CYS A 932 -18.58 -22.79 17.19
C CYS A 932 -18.79 -23.01 18.70
N TRP A 933 -18.55 -21.98 19.51
CA TRP A 933 -18.93 -21.97 20.92
C TRP A 933 -20.31 -21.33 21.08
N TYR A 934 -21.14 -21.94 21.93
CA TYR A 934 -22.58 -21.71 21.97
C TYR A 934 -23.10 -21.25 23.34
N GLY A 935 -22.21 -21.03 24.31
CA GLY A 935 -22.59 -20.86 25.71
C GLY A 935 -23.03 -22.17 26.38
N SER A 936 -23.61 -22.05 27.57
CA SER A 936 -24.20 -23.16 28.33
C SER A 936 -25.62 -22.84 28.80
N VAL A 937 -25.88 -21.58 29.18
CA VAL A 937 -27.17 -21.12 29.72
C VAL A 937 -28.24 -21.03 28.63
N MET A 938 -27.99 -20.29 27.54
CA MET A 938 -28.97 -20.13 26.47
C MET A 938 -29.32 -21.43 25.73
N PRO A 939 -28.34 -22.31 25.38
CA PRO A 939 -28.66 -23.65 24.85
C PRO A 939 -29.57 -24.47 25.75
N ALA A 940 -29.35 -24.44 27.07
CA ALA A 940 -30.15 -25.20 28.03
C ALA A 940 -31.59 -24.67 28.12
N ILE A 941 -31.79 -23.34 28.06
CA ILE A 941 -33.13 -22.72 28.06
C ILE A 941 -33.91 -23.11 26.80
N VAL A 942 -33.29 -22.99 25.62
CA VAL A 942 -33.92 -23.36 24.32
C VAL A 942 -34.21 -24.87 24.27
N LEU A 943 -33.29 -25.71 24.74
CA LEU A 943 -33.49 -27.16 24.78
C LEU A 943 -34.58 -27.57 25.78
N ALA A 944 -34.71 -26.89 26.92
CA ALA A 944 -35.81 -27.12 27.87
C ALA A 944 -37.18 -26.73 27.30
N TYR A 945 -37.27 -25.60 26.59
CA TYR A 945 -38.49 -25.17 25.89
C TYR A 945 -38.90 -26.17 24.81
N ASN A 946 -37.96 -26.58 23.98
CA ASN A 946 -38.21 -27.53 22.90
C ASN A 946 -38.53 -28.95 23.41
N LEU A 947 -37.94 -29.39 24.53
CA LEU A 947 -38.32 -30.62 25.23
C LEU A 947 -39.76 -30.55 25.79
N LEU A 948 -40.17 -29.41 26.36
CA LEU A 948 -41.52 -29.22 26.87
C LEU A 948 -42.57 -29.35 25.74
N ILE A 949 -42.33 -28.74 24.57
CA ILE A 949 -43.18 -28.91 23.38
C ILE A 949 -43.30 -30.39 23.00
N LEU A 950 -42.19 -31.13 23.00
CA LEU A 950 -42.14 -32.54 22.62
C LEU A 950 -42.97 -33.42 23.58
N LEU A 951 -42.86 -33.16 24.88
CA LEU A 951 -43.62 -33.86 25.93
C LEU A 951 -45.12 -33.55 25.84
N CYS A 952 -45.50 -32.29 25.60
CA CYS A 952 -46.90 -31.93 25.31
C CYS A 952 -47.42 -32.61 24.05
N GLY A 953 -46.63 -32.67 22.98
CA GLY A 953 -46.97 -33.39 21.73
C GLY A 953 -47.21 -34.88 21.94
N LEU A 954 -46.35 -35.54 22.73
CA LEU A 954 -46.50 -36.95 23.09
C LEU A 954 -47.74 -37.19 23.96
N TYR A 955 -47.97 -36.37 24.98
CA TYR A 955 -49.17 -36.46 25.84
C TYR A 955 -50.47 -36.34 25.03
N ILE A 956 -50.56 -35.33 24.16
CA ILE A 956 -51.76 -35.11 23.33
C ILE A 956 -51.93 -36.25 22.32
N ALA A 957 -50.84 -36.79 21.75
CA ALA A 957 -50.91 -37.97 20.89
C ALA A 957 -51.48 -39.21 21.63
N VAL A 958 -51.10 -39.42 22.90
CA VAL A 958 -51.68 -40.48 23.74
C VAL A 958 -53.17 -40.22 24.02
N CYS A 959 -53.57 -38.98 24.29
CA CYS A 959 -54.98 -38.63 24.49
C CYS A 959 -55.85 -38.84 23.23
N VAL A 960 -55.28 -38.68 22.03
CA VAL A 960 -55.99 -38.78 20.74
C VAL A 960 -55.93 -40.20 20.14
N ARG A 961 -55.16 -41.14 20.72
CA ARG A 961 -54.90 -42.49 20.18
C ARG A 961 -56.13 -43.36 19.86
N HIS A 962 -57.30 -43.04 20.42
CA HIS A 962 -58.57 -43.75 20.21
C HIS A 962 -59.52 -43.02 19.25
N ALA A 963 -59.05 -41.99 18.53
CA ALA A 963 -59.80 -41.31 17.48
C ALA A 963 -60.12 -42.24 16.29
N TYR A 964 -61.24 -41.94 15.61
CA TYR A 964 -61.70 -42.61 14.39
C TYR A 964 -60.57 -42.78 13.35
N THR A 965 -60.52 -43.95 12.72
CA THR A 965 -59.51 -44.37 11.72
C THR A 965 -59.26 -43.33 10.61
N ASP A 966 -60.32 -42.68 10.15
CA ASP A 966 -60.32 -41.65 9.09
C ASP A 966 -59.50 -40.38 9.41
N TYR A 967 -59.04 -40.21 10.66
CA TYR A 967 -58.26 -39.05 11.13
C TYR A 967 -56.90 -39.41 11.75
N GLN A 968 -56.41 -40.64 11.63
CA GLN A 968 -55.24 -41.14 12.36
C GLN A 968 -53.86 -40.67 11.83
N ASP A 969 -53.67 -39.35 11.72
CA ASP A 969 -52.34 -38.73 11.59
C ASP A 969 -51.49 -38.90 12.86
N SER A 970 -52.11 -39.17 14.02
CA SER A 970 -51.44 -39.23 15.32
C SER A 970 -50.42 -40.36 15.46
N PHE A 971 -50.55 -41.48 14.73
CA PHE A 971 -49.52 -42.53 14.71
C PHE A 971 -48.24 -42.06 13.98
N ALA A 972 -48.37 -41.37 12.84
CA ALA A 972 -47.22 -40.80 12.14
C ALA A 972 -46.49 -39.76 13.01
N ILE A 973 -47.26 -38.91 13.71
CA ILE A 973 -46.72 -37.93 14.66
C ILE A 973 -45.95 -38.64 15.78
N ALA A 974 -46.49 -39.74 16.35
CA ALA A 974 -45.79 -40.51 17.37
C ALA A 974 -44.48 -41.12 16.85
N PHE A 975 -44.47 -41.76 15.67
CA PHE A 975 -43.25 -42.35 15.10
C PHE A 975 -42.16 -41.32 14.79
N SER A 976 -42.51 -40.14 14.26
CA SER A 976 -41.52 -39.06 14.06
C SER A 976 -41.02 -38.49 15.39
N THR A 977 -41.86 -38.36 16.41
CA THR A 977 -41.45 -37.97 17.76
C THR A 977 -40.50 -39.00 18.39
N TYR A 978 -40.78 -40.30 18.27
CA TYR A 978 -39.88 -41.35 18.76
C TYR A 978 -38.54 -41.36 18.01
N ASN A 979 -38.55 -41.16 16.69
CA ASN A 979 -37.34 -41.02 15.89
C ASN A 979 -36.49 -39.83 16.36
N PHE A 980 -37.09 -38.66 16.61
CA PHE A 980 -36.40 -37.48 17.13
C PHE A 980 -35.79 -37.73 18.52
N VAL A 981 -36.54 -38.32 19.45
CA VAL A 981 -36.05 -38.69 20.80
C VAL A 981 -34.85 -39.64 20.71
N MET A 982 -34.94 -40.68 19.87
CA MET A 982 -33.84 -41.64 19.70
C MET A 982 -32.60 -40.99 19.06
N CYS A 983 -32.78 -40.14 18.06
CA CYS A 983 -31.67 -39.39 17.47
C CYS A 983 -30.97 -38.47 18.49
N ILE A 984 -31.71 -37.78 19.36
CA ILE A 984 -31.12 -36.96 20.42
C ILE A 984 -30.35 -37.82 21.44
N ILE A 985 -31.00 -38.85 22.00
CA ILE A 985 -30.39 -39.69 23.05
C ILE A 985 -29.11 -40.38 22.57
N ILE A 986 -29.06 -40.79 21.29
CA ILE A 986 -27.89 -41.48 20.72
C ILE A 986 -26.83 -40.49 20.23
N LEU A 987 -27.20 -39.45 19.48
CA LEU A 987 -26.22 -38.66 18.71
C LEU A 987 -25.67 -37.45 19.49
N VAL A 988 -26.40 -36.90 20.47
CA VAL A 988 -25.92 -35.74 21.24
C VAL A 988 -24.79 -36.12 22.23
N PRO A 989 -24.86 -37.20 23.01
CA PRO A 989 -23.72 -37.62 23.84
C PRO A 989 -22.50 -37.98 22.97
N VAL A 990 -22.73 -38.59 21.82
CA VAL A 990 -21.68 -39.03 20.87
C VAL A 990 -20.99 -37.86 20.18
N SER A 991 -21.68 -36.74 19.91
CA SER A 991 -21.07 -35.53 19.32
C SER A 991 -20.26 -34.69 20.32
N VAL A 992 -20.54 -34.81 21.62
CA VAL A 992 -19.78 -34.15 22.71
C VAL A 992 -18.53 -34.94 23.13
N SER A 993 -18.42 -36.22 22.75
CA SER A 993 -17.38 -37.16 23.22
C SER A 993 -16.00 -36.99 22.55
N GLY A 994 -15.40 -35.79 22.61
CA GLY A 994 -13.98 -35.56 22.33
C GLY A 994 -13.50 -35.85 20.89
N ARG A 995 -14.41 -35.82 19.91
CA ARG A 995 -14.16 -36.22 18.52
C ARG A 995 -13.53 -35.13 17.66
N THR A 996 -12.98 -35.53 16.51
CA THR A 996 -12.46 -34.59 15.50
C THR A 996 -13.56 -33.75 14.85
N ALA A 997 -13.17 -32.60 14.29
CA ALA A 997 -14.09 -31.68 13.63
C ALA A 997 -14.84 -32.29 12.42
N VAL A 998 -14.26 -33.32 11.78
CA VAL A 998 -14.86 -34.06 10.65
C VAL A 998 -15.92 -35.05 11.14
N GLU A 999 -15.60 -35.86 12.15
CA GLU A 999 -16.57 -36.80 12.74
C GLU A 999 -17.81 -36.07 13.30
N ARG A 1000 -17.60 -34.92 13.96
CA ARG A 1000 -18.69 -34.11 14.50
C ARG A 1000 -19.62 -33.61 13.38
N TYR A 1001 -19.07 -33.11 12.28
CA TYR A 1001 -19.85 -32.72 11.10
C TYR A 1001 -20.67 -33.90 10.54
N VAL A 1002 -20.07 -35.09 10.42
CA VAL A 1002 -20.75 -36.29 9.91
C VAL A 1002 -21.90 -36.70 10.82
N LEU A 1003 -21.70 -36.72 12.15
CA LEU A 1003 -22.74 -37.03 13.13
C LEU A 1003 -23.90 -36.03 13.09
N GLU A 1004 -23.62 -34.73 13.03
CA GLU A 1004 -24.63 -33.67 12.99
C GLU A 1004 -25.44 -33.72 11.68
N CYS A 1005 -24.81 -33.99 10.53
CA CYS A 1005 -25.51 -34.18 9.26
C CYS A 1005 -26.38 -35.45 9.25
N ILE A 1006 -25.91 -36.56 9.82
CA ILE A 1006 -26.71 -37.78 9.99
C ILE A 1006 -27.92 -37.54 10.90
N ALA A 1007 -27.76 -36.80 12.00
CA ALA A 1007 -28.86 -36.44 12.90
C ALA A 1007 -29.96 -35.63 12.16
N ILE A 1008 -29.56 -34.61 11.41
CA ILE A 1008 -30.46 -33.79 10.58
C ILE A 1008 -31.19 -34.68 9.56
N LEU A 1009 -30.45 -35.52 8.82
CA LEU A 1009 -31.05 -36.40 7.79
C LEU A 1009 -32.05 -37.39 8.38
N LEU A 1010 -31.73 -38.06 9.50
CA LEU A 1010 -32.62 -39.05 10.12
C LEU A 1010 -33.92 -38.39 10.62
N VAL A 1011 -33.82 -37.29 11.36
CA VAL A 1011 -34.97 -36.55 11.90
C VAL A 1011 -35.86 -36.02 10.78
N THR A 1012 -35.29 -35.24 9.86
CA THR A 1012 -36.05 -34.53 8.83
C THR A 1012 -36.69 -35.51 7.84
N THR A 1013 -35.98 -36.58 7.47
CA THR A 1013 -36.53 -37.63 6.59
C THR A 1013 -37.53 -38.52 7.32
N GLY A 1014 -37.38 -38.74 8.63
CA GLY A 1014 -38.38 -39.42 9.47
C GLY A 1014 -39.71 -38.66 9.53
N VAL A 1015 -39.68 -37.32 9.63
CA VAL A 1015 -40.90 -36.50 9.49
C VAL A 1015 -41.51 -36.64 8.10
N LEU A 1016 -40.70 -36.46 7.03
CA LEU A 1016 -41.19 -36.54 5.65
C LEU A 1016 -41.82 -37.91 5.32
N ALA A 1017 -41.13 -39.00 5.64
CA ALA A 1017 -41.57 -40.36 5.34
C ALA A 1017 -42.85 -40.74 6.09
N PHE A 1018 -42.90 -40.56 7.42
CA PHE A 1018 -44.05 -41.00 8.22
C PHE A 1018 -45.28 -40.12 8.03
N PHE A 1019 -45.15 -38.80 7.93
CA PHE A 1019 -46.31 -37.91 7.73
C PHE A 1019 -46.88 -37.98 6.30
N PHE A 1020 -46.02 -38.06 5.27
CA PHE A 1020 -46.44 -37.83 3.88
C PHE A 1020 -46.40 -39.08 3.00
N GLY A 1021 -45.48 -40.03 3.24
CA GLY A 1021 -45.30 -41.21 2.39
C GLY A 1021 -46.59 -42.02 2.18
N ALA A 1022 -47.29 -42.36 3.26
CA ALA A 1022 -48.56 -43.09 3.20
C ALA A 1022 -49.66 -42.33 2.42
N LYS A 1023 -49.68 -41.00 2.49
CA LYS A 1023 -50.67 -40.15 1.79
C LYS A 1023 -50.37 -40.09 0.30
N LEU A 1024 -49.12 -39.83 -0.07
CA LEU A 1024 -48.66 -39.80 -1.46
C LEU A 1024 -48.87 -41.17 -2.14
N TRP A 1025 -48.55 -42.27 -1.44
CA TRP A 1025 -48.80 -43.63 -1.91
C TRP A 1025 -50.30 -43.89 -2.17
N THR A 1026 -51.17 -43.51 -1.22
CA THR A 1026 -52.62 -43.70 -1.36
C THR A 1026 -53.18 -42.91 -2.56
N ILE A 1027 -52.73 -41.67 -2.76
CA ILE A 1027 -53.11 -40.85 -3.92
C ILE A 1027 -52.64 -41.51 -5.23
N TYR A 1028 -51.40 -42.00 -5.29
CA TYR A 1028 -50.85 -42.71 -6.46
C TYR A 1028 -51.65 -43.98 -6.80
N VAL A 1029 -52.01 -44.79 -5.80
CA VAL A 1029 -52.79 -46.03 -5.96
C VAL A 1029 -54.23 -45.76 -6.42
N ILE A 1030 -54.87 -44.71 -5.91
CA ILE A 1030 -56.21 -44.25 -6.37
C ILE A 1030 -56.14 -43.73 -7.81
N ASN A 1031 -55.12 -42.94 -8.16
CA ASN A 1031 -54.97 -42.34 -9.48
C ASN A 1031 -54.62 -43.37 -10.58
N ARG A 1032 -54.23 -44.60 -10.21
CA ARG A 1032 -54.17 -45.79 -11.10
C ARG A 1032 -55.47 -46.63 -11.14
N GLY A 1033 -56.55 -46.19 -10.49
CA GLY A 1033 -57.86 -46.83 -10.51
C GLY A 1033 -58.03 -48.04 -9.58
N SER A 1034 -57.06 -48.31 -8.71
CA SER A 1034 -56.99 -49.55 -7.91
C SER A 1034 -58.03 -49.64 -6.79
N ILE A 1035 -58.58 -48.50 -6.34
CA ILE A 1035 -59.55 -48.38 -5.24
C ILE A 1035 -60.55 -47.28 -5.61
N ARG A 1036 -61.86 -47.54 -5.40
CA ARG A 1036 -62.92 -46.51 -5.45
C ARG A 1036 -63.34 -46.14 -4.02
N LEU A 1037 -63.40 -44.84 -3.71
CA LEU A 1037 -63.98 -44.36 -2.45
C LEU A 1037 -65.51 -44.42 -2.51
N SER A 1038 -66.14 -45.25 -1.67
CA SER A 1038 -67.58 -45.30 -1.48
C SER A 1038 -68.06 -44.20 -0.52
N SER A 1039 -69.03 -43.38 -0.96
CA SER A 1039 -69.46 -42.16 -0.27
C SER A 1039 -70.67 -42.35 0.66
N SER A 1040 -70.59 -43.29 1.61
CA SER A 1040 -71.64 -43.50 2.61
C SER A 1040 -71.16 -44.35 3.79
N PHE A 1041 -71.30 -43.84 5.02
CA PHE A 1041 -71.52 -44.67 6.21
C PHE A 1041 -72.17 -43.85 7.32
N THR A 1042 -73.33 -44.31 7.80
CA THR A 1042 -73.98 -43.84 9.03
C THR A 1042 -73.40 -44.57 10.23
N PRO A 1043 -73.23 -43.91 11.40
CA PRO A 1043 -72.68 -44.56 12.58
C PRO A 1043 -73.77 -45.38 13.30
N GLU A 1044 -73.47 -46.62 13.63
CA GLU A 1044 -74.29 -47.41 14.56
C GLU A 1044 -73.38 -48.21 15.51
N HIS A 1045 -73.88 -48.46 16.72
CA HIS A 1045 -73.07 -48.95 17.84
C HIS A 1045 -73.05 -50.48 17.91
N GLU A 1046 -71.86 -51.08 17.88
CA GLU A 1046 -71.53 -52.10 18.89
C GLU A 1046 -70.01 -52.25 19.09
N TYR A 1047 -69.60 -52.60 20.31
CA TYR A 1047 -68.19 -52.78 20.70
C TYR A 1047 -68.02 -54.15 21.38
N ARG A 1048 -67.71 -55.18 20.58
CA ARG A 1048 -67.25 -56.49 21.08
C ARG A 1048 -65.98 -56.90 20.34
N GLY A 1049 -64.95 -57.19 21.10
CA GLY A 1049 -63.59 -57.32 20.58
C GLY A 1049 -63.12 -58.76 20.40
N SER A 1050 -62.35 -58.98 19.33
CA SER A 1050 -61.37 -60.07 19.23
C SER A 1050 -59.99 -59.46 18.94
N ARG A 1051 -58.99 -59.77 19.77
CA ARG A 1051 -57.62 -59.26 19.58
C ARG A 1051 -56.88 -60.10 18.55
N HIS A 1052 -56.63 -59.55 17.36
CA HIS A 1052 -55.51 -60.00 16.52
C HIS A 1052 -54.83 -58.80 15.83
N TRP A 1053 -53.57 -58.57 16.19
CA TRP A 1053 -52.68 -57.66 15.47
C TRP A 1053 -51.77 -58.51 14.58
N ALA A 1054 -52.12 -58.62 13.30
CA ALA A 1054 -51.35 -59.37 12.31
C ALA A 1054 -50.86 -58.44 11.19
N TRP A 1055 -49.67 -57.88 11.37
CA TRP A 1055 -48.95 -57.15 10.32
C TRP A 1055 -48.01 -58.12 9.57
N SER A 1056 -48.56 -58.87 8.63
CA SER A 1056 -47.77 -59.66 7.68
C SER A 1056 -47.40 -58.83 6.45
N PHE A 1057 -46.13 -58.49 6.30
CA PHE A 1057 -45.60 -57.99 5.03
C PHE A 1057 -45.55 -59.15 4.02
N GLY A 1058 -46.54 -59.22 3.12
CA GLY A 1058 -46.66 -60.32 2.15
C GLY A 1058 -47.50 -59.96 0.92
N SER A 1059 -46.96 -60.32 -0.25
CA SER A 1059 -47.48 -60.13 -1.62
C SER A 1059 -48.99 -60.32 -1.84
N ALA A 1060 -49.55 -59.52 -2.75
CA ALA A 1060 -50.94 -59.66 -3.21
C ALA A 1060 -51.11 -60.60 -4.42
N ARG A 1061 -51.94 -61.64 -4.28
CA ARG A 1061 -52.80 -62.28 -5.32
C ARG A 1061 -53.82 -63.18 -4.60
N ARG A 1062 -55.12 -62.83 -4.58
CA ARG A 1062 -56.15 -63.00 -5.64
C ARG A 1062 -56.77 -64.41 -5.67
N ASN A 1063 -57.91 -64.56 -4.97
CA ASN A 1063 -59.00 -65.44 -5.39
C ASN A 1063 -60.17 -64.58 -5.90
N THR A 1064 -60.86 -65.04 -6.94
CA THR A 1064 -62.07 -64.39 -7.49
C THR A 1064 -63.35 -65.11 -7.06
N LEU A 1065 -64.41 -64.35 -6.83
CA LEU A 1065 -65.72 -64.85 -6.40
C LEU A 1065 -66.45 -65.63 -7.51
N ARG A 1066 -66.74 -66.92 -7.30
CA ARG A 1066 -68.12 -67.46 -7.17
C ARG A 1066 -68.17 -68.97 -6.88
N VAL A 1067 -69.38 -69.49 -6.66
CA VAL A 1067 -69.69 -70.84 -6.16
C VAL A 1067 -69.89 -71.84 -7.31
N ARG A 1068 -69.44 -73.10 -7.13
CA ARG A 1068 -69.45 -74.26 -8.07
C ARG A 1068 -68.56 -74.11 -9.33
N ASN A 1069 -67.87 -75.15 -9.83
CA ASN A 1069 -67.33 -76.40 -9.23
C ASN A 1069 -66.33 -77.06 -10.23
N GLN A 1070 -65.50 -78.01 -9.75
CA GLN A 1070 -64.53 -78.90 -10.46
C GLN A 1070 -63.11 -78.36 -10.81
N GLU A 1071 -62.13 -79.27 -10.60
CA GLU A 1071 -60.74 -79.37 -11.13
C GLU A 1071 -59.75 -78.18 -10.99
N GLU A 1072 -58.44 -78.34 -10.69
CA GLU A 1072 -57.63 -79.46 -10.14
C GLU A 1072 -56.27 -78.94 -9.55
N GLN A 1073 -55.48 -79.82 -8.90
CA GLN A 1073 -54.02 -79.86 -8.51
C GLN A 1073 -53.06 -78.63 -8.72
N GLY A 1074 -51.93 -78.40 -8.02
CA GLY A 1074 -51.13 -79.09 -6.96
C GLY A 1074 -49.90 -78.22 -6.52
N VAL A 1075 -49.30 -78.39 -5.31
CA VAL A 1075 -48.03 -79.12 -5.00
C VAL A 1075 -46.73 -78.41 -5.50
N GLU A 1076 -45.92 -77.69 -4.69
CA GLU A 1076 -44.76 -78.10 -3.82
C GLU A 1076 -43.44 -78.40 -4.62
N VAL A 1077 -42.16 -78.51 -4.14
CA VAL A 1077 -41.47 -78.64 -2.82
C VAL A 1077 -39.92 -78.34 -2.91
N THR A 1078 -39.19 -78.08 -1.79
CA THR A 1078 -37.67 -78.13 -1.60
C THR A 1078 -36.72 -77.16 -2.37
N THR A 1079 -35.39 -76.96 -2.13
CA THR A 1079 -34.47 -77.04 -0.92
C THR A 1079 -33.28 -76.00 -0.95
N ALA A 1080 -32.00 -76.35 -0.65
CA ALA A 1080 -31.00 -75.47 0.02
C ALA A 1080 -29.51 -75.95 0.00
N ALA A 1081 -28.62 -75.17 0.69
CA ALA A 1081 -27.33 -75.52 1.37
C ALA A 1081 -25.90 -75.28 0.75
N ASN A 1082 -24.99 -74.73 1.59
CA ASN A 1082 -23.57 -75.13 1.91
C ASN A 1082 -22.27 -74.94 1.04
N ARG A 1083 -21.18 -74.56 1.76
CA ARG A 1083 -19.72 -74.96 1.74
C ARG A 1083 -18.60 -74.32 0.84
N GLU A 1084 -17.61 -73.65 1.50
CA GLU A 1084 -16.15 -74.00 1.73
C GLU A 1084 -15.20 -74.59 0.63
N PRO A 1085 -13.83 -74.60 0.78
CA PRO A 1085 -12.84 -73.77 1.55
C PRO A 1085 -11.40 -73.53 0.93
N LYS A 1086 -10.51 -72.76 1.64
CA LYS A 1086 -9.00 -72.83 1.71
C LYS A 1086 -8.11 -72.44 0.47
N PRO A 1087 -6.75 -72.30 0.57
CA PRO A 1087 -5.85 -71.97 1.71
C PRO A 1087 -4.66 -70.95 1.46
N GLU A 1088 -4.23 -70.23 2.52
CA GLU A 1088 -2.82 -69.73 2.82
C GLU A 1088 -2.06 -68.87 1.71
N GLU A 1089 -0.77 -68.42 1.70
CA GLU A 1089 0.25 -67.73 2.57
C GLU A 1089 1.36 -67.08 1.60
N GLY A 1090 2.35 -66.20 1.88
CA GLY A 1090 2.87 -65.37 3.00
C GLY A 1090 4.25 -64.66 2.66
N GLU A 1091 4.64 -63.53 3.30
CA GLU A 1091 5.99 -62.83 3.33
C GLU A 1091 6.66 -62.30 2.01
N ALA A 1092 7.82 -61.57 1.94
CA ALA A 1092 8.48 -60.41 2.64
C ALA A 1092 9.82 -60.02 1.90
N VAL A 1093 10.65 -58.94 2.07
CA VAL A 1093 10.62 -57.51 2.53
C VAL A 1093 11.99 -56.79 2.15
N ALA A 1094 12.02 -55.43 1.95
CA ALA A 1094 13.23 -54.51 1.91
C ALA A 1094 14.28 -54.65 0.75
N SER A 1095 15.32 -53.81 0.47
CA SER A 1095 15.72 -52.35 0.59
C SER A 1095 17.13 -52.13 -0.07
N SER A 1096 17.71 -50.97 -0.47
CA SER A 1096 17.30 -49.60 -0.90
C SER A 1096 18.52 -48.70 -1.32
N SER A 1097 18.35 -47.64 -2.15
CA SER A 1097 19.26 -46.45 -2.35
C SER A 1097 20.58 -46.64 -3.21
N VAL A 1098 21.37 -45.66 -3.74
CA VAL A 1098 21.35 -44.15 -3.85
C VAL A 1098 22.37 -43.57 -4.91
N ILE A 1099 22.13 -42.37 -5.53
CA ILE A 1099 23.11 -41.43 -6.24
C ILE A 1099 23.77 -41.95 -7.59
N SER A 1100 24.41 -41.24 -8.58
CA SER A 1100 24.98 -39.87 -8.85
C SER A 1100 25.05 -39.41 -10.36
N SER A 1101 25.29 -38.09 -10.60
CA SER A 1101 26.02 -37.41 -11.74
C SER A 1101 25.37 -37.10 -13.13
N PRO A 1102 25.87 -36.10 -13.94
CA PRO A 1102 25.14 -35.52 -15.10
C PRO A 1102 25.91 -35.24 -16.44
N THR A 1103 25.18 -35.22 -17.58
CA THR A 1103 25.39 -34.39 -18.83
C THR A 1103 26.76 -34.41 -19.59
N ILE A 1104 26.91 -34.20 -20.92
CA ILE A 1104 26.10 -33.63 -22.03
C ILE A 1104 26.31 -34.50 -23.30
N GLY A 1105 25.33 -34.57 -24.22
CA GLY A 1105 25.59 -35.01 -25.61
C GLY A 1105 24.34 -35.48 -26.38
N GLN A 1106 23.77 -34.62 -27.25
CA GLN A 1106 22.54 -34.97 -28.00
C GLN A 1106 22.84 -35.64 -29.36
N SER A 1107 22.82 -36.98 -29.44
CA SER A 1107 22.23 -37.75 -30.55
C SER A 1107 22.31 -39.28 -30.32
N LEU A 1108 21.64 -40.03 -31.20
CA LEU A 1108 21.82 -41.46 -31.51
C LEU A 1108 21.46 -42.56 -30.47
N MET A 1109 20.40 -43.30 -30.83
CA MET A 1109 20.28 -44.78 -30.78
C MET A 1109 20.35 -45.58 -29.46
N ALA A 1110 19.17 -46.15 -29.13
CA ALA A 1110 18.90 -47.60 -29.02
C ALA A 1110 18.95 -48.37 -27.66
N ARG A 1111 17.74 -48.90 -27.34
CA ARG A 1111 17.41 -50.24 -26.81
C ARG A 1111 17.78 -50.67 -25.37
N LEU A 1112 16.87 -51.46 -24.78
CA LEU A 1112 17.02 -52.16 -23.50
C LEU A 1112 17.90 -53.41 -23.61
N PHE A 1113 18.72 -53.70 -22.58
CA PHE A 1113 19.15 -55.05 -22.18
C PHE A 1113 19.80 -55.09 -20.76
N ILE A 1114 19.34 -56.01 -19.89
CA ILE A 1114 20.11 -56.85 -18.91
C ILE A 1114 20.96 -56.22 -17.73
N VAL A 1115 20.63 -56.65 -16.47
CA VAL A 1115 21.51 -57.05 -15.30
C VAL A 1115 22.39 -55.97 -14.57
N ASN A 1116 22.95 -56.12 -13.33
CA ASN A 1116 22.53 -56.66 -12.00
C ASN A 1116 23.67 -56.48 -10.91
N ARG A 1117 23.33 -56.16 -9.64
CA ARG A 1117 24.07 -56.37 -8.34
C ARG A 1117 25.52 -55.84 -8.03
N SER A 1118 25.69 -55.39 -6.76
CA SER A 1118 26.90 -55.43 -5.86
C SER A 1118 28.20 -54.65 -6.21
N ALA A 1119 29.13 -54.28 -5.30
CA ALA A 1119 29.12 -54.02 -3.84
C ALA A 1119 30.47 -53.38 -3.35
N GLU A 1120 30.51 -52.86 -2.12
CA GLU A 1120 31.65 -52.72 -1.17
C GLU A 1120 32.96 -51.92 -1.45
N ASN A 1121 33.18 -50.90 -0.58
CA ASN A 1121 34.37 -50.62 0.27
C ASN A 1121 35.75 -50.10 -0.22
N GLN A 1122 36.29 -49.19 0.62
CA GLN A 1122 37.71 -48.88 0.95
C GLN A 1122 38.71 -48.18 -0.01
N SER A 1123 38.97 -46.91 0.35
CA SER A 1123 40.29 -46.37 0.80
C SER A 1123 41.18 -45.48 -0.10
N LYS A 1124 41.61 -44.37 0.55
CA LYS A 1124 42.95 -43.73 0.58
C LYS A 1124 43.65 -43.15 -0.68
N GLN A 1125 43.86 -41.82 -0.55
CA GLN A 1125 45.16 -41.10 -0.63
C GLN A 1125 45.70 -40.51 -1.96
N THR A 1126 46.19 -39.27 -1.77
CA THR A 1126 47.40 -38.61 -2.30
C THR A 1126 47.43 -37.88 -3.67
N THR A 1127 47.84 -36.59 -3.54
CA THR A 1127 48.81 -35.81 -4.35
C THR A 1127 48.49 -35.31 -5.77
N GLU A 1128 48.64 -33.98 -5.91
CA GLU A 1128 49.39 -33.28 -6.99
C GLU A 1128 48.82 -33.30 -8.43
N THR A 1129 48.96 -32.28 -9.30
CA THR A 1129 49.44 -30.88 -9.17
C THR A 1129 48.82 -30.00 -10.29
N GLU A 1130 49.05 -28.68 -10.22
CA GLU A 1130 49.21 -27.75 -11.36
C GLU A 1130 48.18 -27.69 -12.52
N GLY A 1131 47.52 -26.52 -12.65
CA GLY A 1131 47.99 -25.57 -13.67
C GLY A 1131 47.04 -25.15 -14.80
N VAL A 1132 46.91 -23.82 -14.95
CA VAL A 1132 46.96 -23.04 -16.22
C VAL A 1132 45.97 -23.45 -17.34
N ILE A 1133 45.04 -22.62 -17.83
CA ILE A 1133 44.95 -21.14 -17.90
C ILE A 1133 43.69 -20.63 -17.20
#